data_AF-A0A4R4R090-F1
#
_entry.id   AF-A0A4R4R090-F1
#
_cell.length_a   1.000
_cell.length_b   1.000
_cell.length_c   1.000
_cell.angle_alpha   90.00
_cell.angle_beta   90.00
_cell.angle_gamma   90.00
#
_symmetry.space_group_name_H-M   'P 1'
#
loop_
_entity.id
_entity.type
_entity.pdbx_description
1 polymer ?
#
loop_
_entity_poly.entity_id
_entity_poly.type
_entity_poly.pdbx_seq_one_letter_code
_entity_poly.pdbx_strand_id
1 'polypeptide(L)'
;MSSPISRRRLIQAVGATAVMSATGAATVGAAPAAAALAPARPDIGVSAFPFDLGQVRLTASRWLDNQTRTLNYLRFVDVNRLLYNFRANHRLSTGGAAAPGGWDGPTFPFRSHVQGHFLTAWAHAWAVLGDTTCRDKANLMVAELAKCQANNVAAGFNTGYLSGFPESDFTSLEARTLTNGNVPYYCIDKTLAGLLDVWRHIGNTQARDVLLALAGWVDWRTSRLTTSQMQAMLATEFGGMNLVLTDLYQQTGDARWLTAAQRFDHAAVFDPLAANQDQLAGLHANTQVPKWVGAARQFKATGTTRYRDIASNAWNITVDAHTYVIGGNSQAEHFRAPDAIATYLRTDACEACNTYNMLKLTRELWLLDPNRAAYFDYYERALLNHMIGQQNPADNHGHVTYFTPLNPGGRRGVGPAWGGGTWSTDYDSFWCCQGTGLETNTKLMDSIYFHNGTTLTVNLFMPSVLNWSQRGITVAQTTSYPANDTTTITVTGSVGGSWTMRIRIPAWTSGAGISVNGTPQNIATTPGSYASLTRSWTSGDVVTVRLPMRVVLAAANDNPAVQAITYGPVVLSGNYGNTALSALPSLDPTSITRTSTSALAFTAVANGSPVNLGPFHDAHGHNYTVYWATGGGTASFRLANAASNLVLGIRDMSTADGGLALQWGDTGTADHDWQIVVDGTAVRLRNVNSGKVLGVDNMSTADNARILQWADNGTADHLWTLVDAGDGSHKLRNVHTGKLLAILDGSTAQGAQAVQDQDNGSRDNQWRFIPNGARRLQNLNSGLVLGVQNMSTADGGLVIQWNDNGTADHLWTAIVDTDGYLRLRNSHSGKVLGVENMSTVNGARVLQWADNGTNDHRWRLRYGRNGYFRIQCANGGRVLGVTNGSTSAGAQVTVWDDNGSDDHLWRFI
;
A
#
# COMPACT_ATOMS: atom_id res chain seq x y z
N MET A 1 -12.92 -55.35 3.16
CA MET A 1 -11.80 -55.55 4.11
C MET A 1 -11.67 -54.29 4.94
N SER A 2 -11.61 -54.48 6.25
CA SER A 2 -11.78 -53.50 7.33
C SER A 2 -10.47 -52.88 7.82
N SER A 3 -10.60 -51.67 8.42
CA SER A 3 -9.73 -50.96 9.38
C SER A 3 -9.10 -49.64 8.87
N PRO A 4 -8.88 -48.61 9.74
CA PRO A 4 -9.94 -47.81 10.36
C PRO A 4 -9.68 -46.29 10.28
N ILE A 5 -10.76 -45.50 10.31
CA ILE A 5 -10.70 -44.03 10.40
C ILE A 5 -10.40 -43.62 11.84
N SER A 6 -9.36 -42.80 12.05
CA SER A 6 -8.92 -42.35 13.38
C SER A 6 -9.84 -41.27 13.97
N ARG A 7 -9.97 -41.31 15.31
CA ARG A 7 -10.87 -40.54 16.20
C ARG A 7 -10.73 -39.00 16.19
N ARG A 8 -10.10 -38.37 15.19
CA ARG A 8 -9.77 -36.92 15.22
C ARG A 8 -10.66 -36.01 14.36
N ARG A 9 -11.79 -36.48 13.82
CA ARG A 9 -12.69 -35.67 12.96
C ARG A 9 -14.20 -35.89 13.19
N LEU A 10 -14.64 -36.13 14.42
CA LEU A 10 -16.07 -36.35 14.71
C LEU A 10 -16.61 -35.47 15.85
N ILE A 11 -16.29 -34.17 15.87
CA ILE A 11 -17.12 -33.14 16.52
C ILE A 11 -17.00 -31.83 15.72
N GLN A 12 -17.63 -31.78 14.56
CA GLN A 12 -18.12 -30.54 13.95
C GLN A 12 -19.43 -30.90 13.24
N ALA A 13 -20.47 -30.11 13.49
CA ALA A 13 -21.85 -30.22 12.98
C ALA A 13 -22.80 -31.17 13.73
N VAL A 14 -23.38 -30.69 14.84
CA VAL A 14 -24.83 -30.80 15.10
C VAL A 14 -25.28 -29.59 15.92
N GLY A 15 -26.32 -28.89 15.44
CA GLY A 15 -27.37 -28.35 16.30
C GLY A 15 -27.28 -26.88 16.72
N ALA A 16 -27.81 -25.99 15.88
CA ALA A 16 -28.37 -24.73 16.34
C ALA A 16 -29.57 -25.02 17.25
N THR A 17 -29.48 -24.65 18.52
CA THR A 17 -30.67 -24.38 19.36
C THR A 17 -30.30 -23.24 20.29
N ALA A 18 -30.93 -22.09 20.08
CA ALA A 18 -30.80 -20.92 20.92
C ALA A 18 -31.33 -21.26 22.32
N VAL A 19 -30.43 -21.36 23.29
CA VAL A 19 -30.75 -21.23 24.71
C VAL A 19 -30.00 -19.99 25.20
N MET A 20 -30.75 -18.92 25.43
CA MET A 20 -30.27 -17.77 26.19
C MET A 20 -30.00 -18.22 27.62
N SER A 21 -28.80 -18.74 27.88
CA SER A 21 -28.28 -18.83 29.24
C SER A 21 -27.59 -17.51 29.57
N ALA A 22 -28.35 -16.63 30.22
CA ALA A 22 -27.81 -15.55 31.03
C ALA A 22 -27.01 -16.15 32.20
N THR A 23 -25.80 -16.65 31.92
CA THR A 23 -24.80 -16.91 32.94
C THR A 23 -23.91 -15.69 32.98
N GLY A 24 -24.04 -14.94 34.07
CA GLY A 24 -23.30 -13.72 34.33
C GLY A 24 -21.84 -13.90 33.96
N ALA A 25 -21.34 -12.92 33.19
CA ALA A 25 -19.92 -12.73 33.01
C ALA A 25 -19.30 -12.74 34.42
N ALA A 26 -18.61 -13.83 34.75
CA ALA A 26 -17.70 -13.84 35.86
C ALA A 26 -16.80 -12.64 35.64
N THR A 27 -16.95 -11.63 36.49
CA THR A 27 -16.01 -10.55 36.66
C THR A 27 -14.70 -11.21 37.03
N VAL A 28 -13.89 -11.56 36.03
CA VAL A 28 -12.46 -11.72 36.20
C VAL A 28 -12.04 -10.38 36.80
N GLY A 29 -11.77 -10.37 38.10
CA GLY A 29 -11.45 -9.17 38.85
C GLY A 29 -10.31 -8.47 38.14
N ALA A 30 -10.66 -7.45 37.35
CA ALA A 30 -9.68 -6.65 36.66
C ALA A 30 -8.97 -5.86 37.75
N ALA A 31 -7.70 -6.19 38.01
CA ALA A 31 -6.84 -5.25 38.69
C ALA A 31 -7.00 -3.87 38.01
N PRO A 32 -7.12 -2.77 38.77
CA PRO A 32 -7.28 -1.45 38.20
C PRO A 32 -6.18 -1.20 37.16
N ALA A 33 -6.54 -0.60 36.02
CA ALA A 33 -5.59 -0.24 34.99
C ALA A 33 -4.45 0.57 35.63
N ALA A 34 -3.19 0.15 35.42
CA ALA A 34 -2.06 0.97 35.82
C ALA A 34 -2.06 2.23 34.93
N ALA A 35 -2.42 3.37 35.51
CA ALA A 35 -2.37 4.64 34.80
C ALA A 35 -0.92 4.97 34.43
N ALA A 36 -0.70 5.41 33.20
CA ALA A 36 0.62 5.88 32.79
C ALA A 36 0.97 7.17 33.56
N LEU A 37 2.26 7.41 33.78
CA LEU A 37 2.71 8.68 34.33
C LEU A 37 2.39 9.81 33.33
N ALA A 38 1.61 10.78 33.79
CA ALA A 38 1.24 11.92 32.97
C ALA A 38 2.48 12.72 32.51
N PRO A 39 2.51 13.24 31.28
CA PRO A 39 3.57 14.12 30.82
C PRO A 39 3.54 15.45 31.57
N ALA A 40 4.71 16.07 31.78
CA ALA A 40 4.81 17.40 32.38
C ALA A 40 4.26 18.52 31.48
N ARG A 41 4.17 18.27 30.17
CA ARG A 41 3.68 19.22 29.18
C ARG A 41 2.57 18.61 28.32
N PRO A 42 1.52 19.39 27.98
CA PRO A 42 0.53 18.97 27.00
C PRO A 42 1.09 19.04 25.57
N ASP A 43 0.53 18.24 24.68
CA ASP A 43 0.77 18.34 23.24
C ASP A 43 -0.01 19.54 22.64
N ILE A 44 0.66 20.33 21.80
CA ILE A 44 0.09 21.46 21.07
C ILE A 44 -0.63 20.98 19.81
N GLY A 45 -1.76 21.61 19.48
CA GLY A 45 -2.48 21.41 18.21
C GLY A 45 -3.26 20.09 18.10
N VAL A 46 -3.29 19.29 19.16
CA VAL A 46 -4.03 18.03 19.20
C VAL A 46 -5.53 18.28 19.42
N SER A 47 -6.36 17.59 18.64
CA SER A 47 -7.83 17.70 18.64
C SER A 47 -8.54 16.40 19.03
N ALA A 48 -7.78 15.35 19.34
CA ALA A 48 -8.27 14.08 19.89
C ALA A 48 -7.16 13.43 20.72
N PHE A 49 -7.52 12.69 21.77
CA PHE A 49 -6.58 12.09 22.70
C PHE A 49 -6.73 10.56 22.72
N PRO A 50 -5.63 9.82 22.74
CA PRO A 50 -5.70 8.37 22.93
C PRO A 50 -6.09 8.03 24.37
N PHE A 51 -6.72 6.87 24.54
CA PHE A 51 -6.84 6.27 25.86
C PHE A 51 -5.50 5.69 26.32
N ASP A 52 -5.29 5.62 27.64
CA ASP A 52 -4.14 4.89 28.19
C ASP A 52 -4.23 3.41 27.77
N LEU A 53 -3.08 2.78 27.53
CA LEU A 53 -3.00 1.38 27.07
C LEU A 53 -3.81 0.43 27.97
N GLY A 54 -3.78 0.62 29.29
CA GLY A 54 -4.51 -0.23 30.25
C GLY A 54 -6.02 -0.07 30.24
N GLN A 55 -6.55 0.95 29.55
CA GLN A 55 -8.00 1.20 29.45
C GLN A 55 -8.66 0.40 28.34
N VAL A 56 -7.91 -0.11 27.36
CA VAL A 56 -8.46 -0.88 26.24
C VAL A 56 -7.89 -2.29 26.27
N ARG A 57 -8.77 -3.30 26.21
CA ARG A 57 -8.36 -4.71 26.13
C ARG A 57 -9.01 -5.37 24.93
N LEU A 58 -8.26 -6.27 24.28
CA LEU A 58 -8.80 -7.15 23.26
C LEU A 58 -9.62 -8.26 23.92
N THR A 59 -10.68 -8.70 23.25
CA THR A 59 -11.43 -9.91 23.62
C THR A 59 -11.15 -11.04 22.63
N ALA A 60 -11.70 -12.23 22.88
CA ALA A 60 -11.50 -13.44 22.07
C ALA A 60 -11.60 -13.14 20.57
N SER A 61 -10.47 -13.26 19.87
CA SER A 61 -10.30 -12.88 18.47
C SER A 61 -8.87 -13.17 18.02
N ARG A 62 -8.62 -13.12 16.71
CA ARG A 62 -7.26 -13.33 16.17
C ARG A 62 -6.24 -12.30 16.67
N TRP A 63 -6.67 -11.08 16.97
CA TRP A 63 -5.78 -10.05 17.52
C TRP A 63 -5.31 -10.42 18.92
N LEU A 64 -6.20 -11.00 19.74
CA LEU A 64 -5.82 -11.52 21.05
C LEU A 64 -4.90 -12.74 20.91
N ASP A 65 -5.11 -13.60 19.90
CA ASP A 65 -4.19 -14.72 19.62
C ASP A 65 -2.78 -14.22 19.28
N ASN A 66 -2.69 -13.15 18.47
CA ASN A 66 -1.40 -12.53 18.14
C ASN A 66 -0.69 -11.95 19.36
N GLN A 67 -1.42 -11.19 20.19
CA GLN A 67 -0.90 -10.69 21.46
C GLN A 67 -0.44 -11.83 22.38
N THR A 68 -1.20 -12.93 22.43
CA THR A 68 -0.90 -14.08 23.30
C THR A 68 0.41 -14.77 22.91
N ARG A 69 0.65 -15.00 21.61
CA ARG A 69 1.93 -15.58 21.13
C ARG A 69 3.13 -14.71 21.49
N THR A 70 3.02 -13.40 21.28
CA THR A 70 4.07 -12.46 21.69
C THR A 70 4.27 -12.45 23.20
N LEU A 71 3.19 -12.47 23.99
CA LEU A 71 3.28 -12.54 25.45
C LEU A 71 4.01 -13.81 25.93
N ASN A 72 3.76 -14.95 25.29
CA ASN A 72 4.48 -16.20 25.59
C ASN A 72 5.98 -16.04 25.36
N TYR A 73 6.39 -15.44 24.25
CA TYR A 73 7.81 -15.17 23.96
C TYR A 73 8.44 -14.19 24.95
N LEU A 74 7.74 -13.11 25.31
CA LEU A 74 8.21 -12.12 26.30
C LEU A 74 8.43 -12.73 27.69
N ARG A 75 7.60 -13.70 28.09
CA ARG A 75 7.77 -14.46 29.34
C ARG A 75 8.91 -15.48 29.24
N PHE A 76 9.12 -16.07 28.07
CA PHE A 76 10.14 -17.08 27.82
C PHE A 76 11.57 -16.52 27.85
N VAL A 77 11.82 -15.38 27.19
CA VAL A 77 13.19 -14.90 26.94
C VAL A 77 14.02 -14.69 28.22
N ASP A 78 15.29 -15.06 28.20
CA ASP A 78 16.23 -14.88 29.31
C ASP A 78 16.85 -13.48 29.29
N VAL A 79 16.55 -12.70 30.33
CA VAL A 79 17.07 -11.34 30.52
C VAL A 79 18.61 -11.34 30.59
N ASN A 80 19.23 -12.38 31.16
CA ASN A 80 20.69 -12.44 31.26
C ASN A 80 21.38 -12.62 29.90
N ARG A 81 20.76 -13.35 28.97
CA ARG A 81 21.25 -13.45 27.58
C ARG A 81 21.13 -12.11 26.86
N LEU A 82 20.00 -11.42 27.04
CA LEU A 82 19.79 -10.08 26.49
C LEU A 82 20.76 -9.03 27.07
N LEU A 83 21.23 -9.20 28.31
CA LEU A 83 22.22 -8.32 28.94
C LEU A 83 23.66 -8.59 28.52
N TYR A 84 23.93 -9.67 27.77
CA TYR A 84 25.29 -10.13 27.48
C TYR A 84 26.18 -9.01 26.92
N ASN A 85 25.73 -8.33 25.86
CA ASN A 85 26.52 -7.30 25.18
C ASN A 85 26.76 -6.06 26.05
N PHE A 86 25.77 -5.65 26.85
CA PHE A 86 25.92 -4.53 27.78
C PHE A 86 26.93 -4.86 28.87
N ARG A 87 26.80 -6.02 29.51
CA ARG A 87 27.73 -6.46 30.57
C ARG A 87 29.16 -6.58 30.04
N ALA A 88 29.34 -7.25 28.89
CA ALA A 88 30.65 -7.43 28.28
C ALA A 88 31.31 -6.09 27.94
N ASN A 89 30.58 -5.18 27.28
CA ASN A 89 31.12 -3.87 26.90
C ASN A 89 31.45 -2.99 28.11
N HIS A 90 30.63 -3.04 29.16
CA HIS A 90 30.85 -2.30 30.41
C HIS A 90 31.75 -3.05 31.42
N ARG A 91 32.52 -4.07 30.98
CA ARG A 91 33.47 -4.85 31.81
C ARG A 91 32.87 -5.47 33.07
N LEU A 92 31.61 -5.89 32.99
CA LEU A 92 30.93 -6.67 34.03
C LEU A 92 30.87 -8.15 33.64
N SER A 93 30.79 -9.02 34.64
CA SER A 93 30.61 -10.46 34.40
C SER A 93 29.29 -10.71 33.68
N THR A 94 29.31 -11.53 32.62
CA THR A 94 28.11 -12.00 31.92
C THR A 94 27.36 -13.07 32.71
N GLY A 95 27.90 -13.51 33.86
CA GLY A 95 27.29 -14.54 34.70
C GLY A 95 27.23 -15.92 34.05
N GLY A 96 28.09 -16.17 33.05
CA GLY A 96 28.06 -17.42 32.27
C GLY A 96 26.90 -17.50 31.27
N ALA A 97 26.16 -16.41 31.05
CA ALA A 97 25.08 -16.39 30.07
C ALA A 97 25.62 -16.66 28.65
N ALA A 98 24.89 -17.47 27.89
CA ALA A 98 25.19 -17.71 26.48
C ALA A 98 24.96 -16.43 25.67
N ALA A 99 25.94 -16.09 24.81
CA ALA A 99 25.82 -14.95 23.92
C ALA A 99 24.58 -15.10 23.01
N PRO A 100 23.89 -13.99 22.69
CA PRO A 100 22.92 -13.97 21.60
C PRO A 100 23.61 -14.16 20.24
N GLY A 101 22.87 -14.65 19.25
CA GLY A 101 23.28 -14.76 17.86
C GLY A 101 22.64 -13.68 16.98
N GLY A 102 22.69 -13.89 15.66
CA GLY A 102 22.07 -13.00 14.69
C GLY A 102 22.53 -11.54 14.82
N TRP A 103 21.57 -10.63 14.74
CA TRP A 103 21.84 -9.19 14.77
C TRP A 103 22.21 -8.64 16.15
N ASP A 104 21.99 -9.42 17.20
CA ASP A 104 22.47 -9.09 18.54
C ASP A 104 23.77 -9.83 18.88
N GLY A 105 24.40 -10.53 17.93
CA GLY A 105 25.68 -11.18 18.15
C GLY A 105 26.76 -10.18 18.63
N PRO A 106 27.74 -10.59 19.47
CA PRO A 106 28.72 -9.67 20.08
C PRO A 106 29.55 -8.83 19.09
N THR A 107 29.65 -9.27 17.83
CA THR A 107 30.39 -8.58 16.77
C THR A 107 29.47 -7.97 15.71
N PHE A 108 28.14 -8.11 15.82
CA PHE A 108 27.23 -7.64 14.80
C PHE A 108 27.00 -6.11 14.87
N PRO A 109 26.78 -5.42 13.73
CA PRO A 109 26.66 -3.95 13.70
C PRO A 109 25.42 -3.33 14.35
N PHE A 110 24.47 -4.15 14.78
CA PHE A 110 23.19 -3.74 15.38
C PHE A 110 23.04 -4.20 16.84
N ARG A 111 24.06 -4.84 17.42
CA ARG A 111 23.98 -5.35 18.79
C ARG A 111 23.51 -4.28 19.79
N SER A 112 22.83 -4.71 20.84
CA SER A 112 22.19 -3.88 21.87
C SER A 112 20.88 -3.17 21.47
N HIS A 113 20.41 -3.29 20.22
CA HIS A 113 19.15 -2.64 19.80
C HIS A 113 17.89 -3.33 20.34
N VAL A 114 17.87 -4.66 20.36
CA VAL A 114 16.64 -5.44 20.64
C VAL A 114 16.19 -5.33 22.09
N GLN A 115 17.12 -5.05 22.99
CA GLN A 115 16.89 -4.84 24.41
C GLN A 115 15.93 -3.68 24.67
N GLY A 116 16.07 -2.60 23.89
CA GLY A 116 15.13 -1.48 23.91
C GLY A 116 13.71 -1.90 23.53
N HIS A 117 13.58 -2.67 22.45
CA HIS A 117 12.30 -3.23 22.00
C HIS A 117 11.66 -4.15 23.04
N PHE A 118 12.44 -4.99 23.74
CA PHE A 118 11.93 -5.82 24.84
C PHE A 118 11.47 -4.98 26.03
N LEU A 119 12.20 -3.93 26.41
CA LEU A 119 11.79 -3.01 27.48
C LEU A 119 10.43 -2.37 27.16
N THR A 120 10.24 -1.84 25.94
CA THR A 120 8.94 -1.32 25.48
C THR A 120 7.85 -2.38 25.52
N ALA A 121 8.10 -3.57 24.96
CA ALA A 121 7.09 -4.63 24.89
C ALA A 121 6.69 -5.18 26.28
N TRP A 122 7.63 -5.31 27.21
CA TRP A 122 7.33 -5.67 28.60
C TRP A 122 6.54 -4.58 29.32
N ALA A 123 6.86 -3.31 29.09
CA ALA A 123 6.13 -2.18 29.63
C ALA A 123 4.68 -2.15 29.11
N HIS A 124 4.46 -2.39 27.81
CA HIS A 124 3.12 -2.53 27.23
C HIS A 124 2.36 -3.72 27.83
N ALA A 125 2.98 -4.90 27.94
CA ALA A 125 2.35 -6.09 28.50
C ALA A 125 1.89 -5.85 29.96
N TRP A 126 2.69 -5.15 30.76
CA TRP A 126 2.28 -4.68 32.08
C TRP A 126 1.10 -3.72 32.01
N ALA A 127 1.19 -2.66 31.20
CA ALA A 127 0.15 -1.63 31.12
C ALA A 127 -1.22 -2.21 30.70
N VAL A 128 -1.23 -3.08 29.68
CA VAL A 128 -2.46 -3.64 29.10
C VAL A 128 -3.04 -4.76 29.96
N LEU A 129 -2.19 -5.69 30.41
CA LEU A 129 -2.62 -6.97 30.98
C LEU A 129 -2.35 -7.11 32.49
N GLY A 130 -1.56 -6.21 33.08
CA GLY A 130 -1.07 -6.37 34.45
C GLY A 130 -0.09 -7.53 34.61
N ASP A 131 0.64 -7.90 33.54
CA ASP A 131 1.54 -9.05 33.55
C ASP A 131 2.77 -8.81 34.44
N THR A 132 2.80 -9.43 35.63
CA THR A 132 3.87 -9.24 36.61
C THR A 132 5.20 -9.83 36.16
N THR A 133 5.20 -10.92 35.38
CA THR A 133 6.43 -11.52 34.84
C THR A 133 7.16 -10.54 33.92
N CYS A 134 6.42 -9.90 33.01
CA CYS A 134 6.97 -8.88 32.11
C CYS A 134 7.46 -7.66 32.89
N ARG A 135 6.67 -7.16 33.86
CA ARG A 135 7.08 -6.07 34.76
C ARG A 135 8.40 -6.39 35.47
N ASP A 136 8.52 -7.58 36.05
CA ASP A 136 9.68 -7.97 36.84
C ASP A 136 10.92 -8.17 35.96
N LYS A 137 10.76 -8.70 34.74
CA LYS A 137 11.84 -8.75 33.74
C LYS A 137 12.31 -7.37 33.30
N ALA A 138 11.39 -6.44 33.03
CA ALA A 138 11.74 -5.06 32.70
C ALA A 138 12.50 -4.37 33.84
N ASN A 139 12.03 -4.52 35.08
CA ASN A 139 12.70 -3.97 36.27
C ASN A 139 14.10 -4.59 36.48
N LEU A 140 14.24 -5.90 36.30
CA LEU A 140 15.54 -6.58 36.36
C LEU A 140 16.50 -6.05 35.30
N MET A 141 16.04 -5.94 34.05
CA MET A 141 16.82 -5.39 32.94
C MET A 141 17.32 -3.98 33.27
N VAL A 142 16.44 -3.10 33.75
CA VAL A 142 16.79 -1.74 34.17
C VAL A 142 17.85 -1.73 35.27
N ALA A 143 17.68 -2.57 36.30
CA ALA A 143 18.63 -2.64 37.41
C ALA A 143 20.03 -3.07 36.95
N GLU A 144 20.11 -3.99 35.99
CA GLU A 144 21.39 -4.45 35.42
C GLU A 144 22.00 -3.43 34.44
N LEU A 145 21.20 -2.73 33.66
CA LEU A 145 21.65 -1.60 32.85
C LEU A 145 22.20 -0.45 33.72
N ALA A 146 21.56 -0.19 34.87
CA ALA A 146 22.06 0.78 35.85
C ALA A 146 23.45 0.41 36.38
N LYS A 147 23.70 -0.88 36.65
CA LYS A 147 25.04 -1.38 37.04
C LYS A 147 26.05 -1.17 35.92
N CYS A 148 25.68 -1.42 34.66
CA CYS A 148 26.55 -1.19 33.51
C CYS A 148 26.94 0.30 33.41
N GLN A 149 25.96 1.20 33.47
CA GLN A 149 26.17 2.65 33.41
C GLN A 149 27.00 3.17 34.60
N ALA A 150 26.80 2.61 35.80
CA ALA A 150 27.60 2.94 36.98
C ALA A 150 29.07 2.51 36.84
N ASN A 151 29.36 1.50 36.02
CA ASN A 151 30.73 0.99 35.81
C ASN A 151 31.51 1.74 34.72
N ASN A 152 30.98 2.84 34.17
CA ASN A 152 31.58 3.56 33.04
C ASN A 152 33.04 3.94 33.28
N VAL A 153 33.39 4.46 34.47
CA VAL A 153 34.77 4.86 34.79
C VAL A 153 35.73 3.67 34.70
N ALA A 154 35.35 2.51 35.24
CA ALA A 154 36.17 1.29 35.18
C ALA A 154 36.22 0.69 33.75
N ALA A 155 35.17 0.90 32.96
CA ALA A 155 35.13 0.53 31.54
C ALA A 155 35.88 1.49 30.62
N GLY A 156 36.21 2.70 31.08
CA GLY A 156 36.85 3.75 30.29
C GLY A 156 35.88 4.60 29.46
N PHE A 157 34.62 4.67 29.87
CA PHE A 157 33.56 5.45 29.21
C PHE A 157 33.18 6.70 30.01
N ASN A 158 32.63 7.68 29.31
CA ASN A 158 32.12 8.91 29.93
C ASN A 158 30.85 8.66 30.75
N THR A 159 30.57 9.56 31.70
CA THR A 159 29.38 9.50 32.55
C THR A 159 28.10 9.46 31.72
N GLY A 160 27.16 8.58 32.11
CA GLY A 160 25.85 8.43 31.46
C GLY A 160 25.83 7.49 30.24
N TYR A 161 26.99 7.16 29.67
CA TYR A 161 27.06 6.22 28.54
C TYR A 161 26.47 4.84 28.86
N LEU A 162 25.76 4.25 27.90
CA LEU A 162 25.21 2.90 28.00
C LEU A 162 24.96 2.31 26.60
N SER A 163 25.69 1.25 26.24
CA SER A 163 25.53 0.57 24.95
C SER A 163 26.28 -0.78 24.92
N GLY A 164 26.00 -1.62 23.91
CA GLY A 164 26.85 -2.74 23.53
C GLY A 164 28.04 -2.36 22.64
N PHE A 165 28.15 -1.10 22.19
CA PHE A 165 29.27 -0.58 21.41
C PHE A 165 30.35 0.06 22.31
N PRO A 166 31.63 0.08 21.91
CA PRO A 166 32.59 0.98 22.54
C PRO A 166 32.28 2.44 22.19
N GLU A 167 32.57 3.37 23.11
CA GLU A 167 32.29 4.79 22.89
C GLU A 167 33.02 5.38 21.67
N SER A 168 34.16 4.79 21.30
CA SER A 168 34.98 5.14 20.12
C SER A 168 34.27 4.96 18.78
N ASP A 169 33.29 4.06 18.70
CA ASP A 169 32.50 3.86 17.47
C ASP A 169 31.71 5.11 17.13
N PHE A 170 31.16 5.76 18.15
CA PHE A 170 30.44 7.00 17.94
C PHE A 170 31.38 8.17 17.63
N THR A 171 32.56 8.25 18.26
CA THR A 171 33.58 9.24 17.89
C THR A 171 33.95 9.10 16.41
N SER A 172 34.14 7.87 15.95
CA SER A 172 34.44 7.57 14.55
C SER A 172 33.26 7.89 13.63
N LEU A 173 32.03 7.63 14.08
CA LEU A 173 30.82 7.98 13.32
C LEU A 173 30.69 9.49 13.14
N GLU A 174 30.84 10.25 14.22
CA GLU A 174 30.77 11.71 14.25
C GLU A 174 31.88 12.35 13.40
N ALA A 175 33.04 11.69 13.29
CA ALA A 175 34.14 12.06 12.42
C ALA A 175 34.03 11.52 10.98
N ARG A 176 32.98 10.76 10.65
CA ARG A 176 32.77 10.08 9.34
C ARG A 176 33.89 9.09 8.96
N THR A 177 34.55 8.50 9.94
CA THR A 177 35.63 7.51 9.75
C THR A 177 35.21 6.08 10.12
N LEU A 178 33.98 5.87 10.60
CA LEU A 178 33.47 4.55 10.96
C LEU A 178 33.22 3.69 9.69
N THR A 179 33.87 2.53 9.60
CA THR A 179 33.80 1.63 8.43
C THR A 179 33.24 0.24 8.74
N ASN A 180 32.91 -0.05 10.00
CA ASN A 180 32.43 -1.37 10.44
C ASN A 180 30.92 -1.59 10.24
N GLY A 181 30.21 -0.61 9.68
CA GLY A 181 28.77 -0.68 9.41
C GLY A 181 27.87 -0.45 10.64
N ASN A 182 28.41 -0.12 11.81
CA ASN A 182 27.59 0.05 13.01
C ASN A 182 26.65 1.25 12.86
N VAL A 183 25.45 1.10 13.42
CA VAL A 183 24.42 2.16 13.51
C VAL A 183 24.17 2.55 14.98
N PRO A 184 25.18 3.13 15.66
CA PRO A 184 25.19 3.22 17.11
C PRO A 184 24.08 4.13 17.67
N TYR A 185 23.76 5.26 17.02
CA TYR A 185 22.65 6.12 17.46
C TYR A 185 21.27 5.47 17.28
N TYR A 186 21.07 4.60 16.28
CA TYR A 186 19.84 3.80 16.15
C TYR A 186 19.65 2.85 17.35
N CYS A 187 20.73 2.26 17.86
CA CYS A 187 20.68 1.35 19.00
C CYS A 187 20.45 2.10 20.32
N ILE A 188 21.05 3.29 20.47
CA ILE A 188 20.76 4.21 21.58
C ILE A 188 19.30 4.65 21.57
N ASP A 189 18.74 4.99 20.41
CA ASP A 189 17.32 5.33 20.27
C ASP A 189 16.42 4.24 20.87
N LYS A 190 16.65 2.96 20.52
CA LYS A 190 15.84 1.87 21.10
C LYS A 190 15.99 1.77 22.61
N THR A 191 17.21 1.90 23.12
CA THR A 191 17.46 1.86 24.57
C THR A 191 16.76 3.01 25.30
N LEU A 192 16.84 4.23 24.76
CA LEU A 192 16.12 5.39 25.29
C LEU A 192 14.61 5.19 25.27
N ALA A 193 14.05 4.72 24.14
CA ALA A 193 12.61 4.48 24.00
C ALA A 193 12.12 3.43 25.01
N GLY A 194 12.83 2.31 25.11
CA GLY A 194 12.50 1.23 26.06
C GLY A 194 12.54 1.69 27.51
N LEU A 195 13.59 2.41 27.93
CA LEU A 195 13.68 2.95 29.29
C LEU A 195 12.58 3.99 29.58
N LEU A 196 12.23 4.81 28.59
CA LEU A 196 11.15 5.77 28.69
C LEU A 196 9.79 5.09 28.89
N ASP A 197 9.53 4.01 28.17
CA ASP A 197 8.28 3.25 28.31
C ASP A 197 8.21 2.51 29.66
N VAL A 198 9.31 1.95 30.15
CA VAL A 198 9.35 1.39 31.51
C VAL A 198 9.09 2.47 32.56
N TRP A 199 9.67 3.66 32.42
CA TRP A 199 9.37 4.75 33.34
C TRP A 199 7.89 5.15 33.27
N ARG A 200 7.35 5.41 32.07
CA ARG A 200 5.98 5.88 31.86
C ARG A 200 4.92 4.88 32.30
N HIS A 201 5.11 3.60 31.99
CA HIS A 201 4.06 2.59 32.13
C HIS A 201 4.21 1.69 33.35
N ILE A 202 5.44 1.47 33.83
CA ILE A 202 5.69 0.70 35.06
C ILE A 202 5.91 1.65 36.26
N GLY A 203 6.29 2.90 36.03
CA GLY A 203 6.59 3.86 37.10
C GLY A 203 7.99 3.69 37.71
N ASN A 204 8.90 2.97 37.04
CA ASN A 204 10.23 2.69 37.56
C ASN A 204 11.12 3.96 37.50
N THR A 205 11.45 4.53 38.66
CA THR A 205 12.30 5.73 38.75
C THR A 205 13.77 5.46 38.48
N GLN A 206 14.26 4.23 38.66
CA GLN A 206 15.61 3.86 38.24
C GLN A 206 15.73 3.86 36.71
N ALA A 207 14.66 3.45 36.00
CA ALA A 207 14.60 3.54 34.54
C ALA A 207 14.71 5.00 34.08
N ARG A 208 13.98 5.91 34.73
CA ARG A 208 14.11 7.36 34.53
C ARG A 208 15.56 7.83 34.72
N ASP A 209 16.20 7.44 35.81
CA ASP A 209 17.54 7.93 36.13
C ASP A 209 18.57 7.46 35.10
N VAL A 210 18.53 6.18 34.72
CA VAL A 210 19.39 5.61 33.66
C VAL A 210 19.13 6.29 32.31
N LEU A 211 17.86 6.49 31.97
CA LEU A 211 17.40 7.18 30.76
C LEU A 211 17.91 8.61 30.67
N LEU A 212 17.71 9.41 31.72
CA LEU A 212 18.11 10.82 31.73
C LEU A 212 19.63 10.98 31.73
N ALA A 213 20.37 10.06 32.36
CA ALA A 213 21.82 10.03 32.28
C ALA A 213 22.30 9.69 30.84
N LEU A 214 21.67 8.74 30.17
CA LEU A 214 21.98 8.40 28.78
C LEU A 214 21.62 9.53 27.80
N ALA A 215 20.44 10.13 27.95
CA ALA A 215 20.03 11.29 27.16
C ALA A 215 20.96 12.49 27.40
N GLY A 216 21.40 12.70 28.65
CA GLY A 216 22.39 13.71 29.02
C GLY A 216 23.75 13.48 28.34
N TRP A 217 24.18 12.22 28.24
CA TRP A 217 25.39 11.87 27.50
C TRP A 217 25.24 12.15 25.99
N VAL A 218 24.08 11.86 25.39
CA VAL A 218 23.79 12.21 23.99
C VAL A 218 23.84 13.73 23.77
N ASP A 219 23.22 14.52 24.65
CA ASP A 219 23.27 15.98 24.59
C ASP A 219 24.71 16.51 24.72
N TRP A 220 25.47 15.98 25.68
CA TRP A 220 26.88 16.30 25.86
C TRP A 220 27.71 16.01 24.60
N ARG A 221 27.55 14.85 23.96
CA ARG A 221 28.24 14.51 22.71
C ARG A 221 27.87 15.46 21.58
N THR A 222 26.57 15.52 21.28
CA THR A 222 26.07 16.21 20.08
C THR A 222 26.19 17.73 20.17
N SER A 223 26.21 18.32 21.38
CA SER A 223 26.42 19.77 21.57
C SER A 223 27.81 20.26 21.18
N ARG A 224 28.79 19.35 21.04
CA ARG A 224 30.17 19.68 20.63
C ARG A 224 30.39 19.62 19.12
N LEU A 225 29.42 19.10 18.38
CA LEU A 225 29.48 19.02 16.93
C LEU A 225 28.99 20.34 16.32
N THR A 226 29.70 20.84 15.32
CA THR A 226 29.19 21.89 14.45
C THR A 226 27.96 21.39 13.69
N THR A 227 27.11 22.30 13.19
CA THR A 227 25.96 21.94 12.36
C THR A 227 26.38 21.08 11.16
N SER A 228 27.50 21.40 10.51
CA SER A 228 28.01 20.61 9.37
C SER A 228 28.40 19.18 9.77
N GLN A 229 29.10 19.02 10.89
CA GLN A 229 29.46 17.69 11.41
C GLN A 229 28.21 16.89 11.78
N MET A 230 27.24 17.53 12.43
CA MET A 230 25.97 16.89 12.78
C MET A 230 25.24 16.42 11.52
N GLN A 231 25.03 17.29 10.53
CA GLN A 231 24.35 16.92 9.28
C GLN A 231 25.10 15.81 8.52
N ALA A 232 26.43 15.83 8.49
CA ALA A 232 27.22 14.75 7.88
C ALA A 232 27.02 13.41 8.61
N MET A 233 26.97 13.43 9.95
CA MET A 233 26.73 12.24 10.77
C MET A 233 25.33 11.65 10.52
N LEU A 234 24.32 12.50 10.36
CA LEU A 234 22.92 12.09 10.11
C LEU A 234 22.68 11.35 8.78
N ALA A 235 23.70 11.25 7.92
CA ALA A 235 23.71 10.37 6.76
C ALA A 235 23.73 8.87 7.15
N THR A 236 24.21 8.52 8.35
CA THR A 236 24.08 7.18 8.92
C THR A 236 22.80 7.09 9.75
N GLU A 237 22.16 5.92 9.75
CA GLU A 237 20.92 5.69 10.48
C GLU A 237 21.06 5.98 11.99
N PHE A 238 20.08 6.72 12.51
CA PHE A 238 19.98 7.08 13.93
C PHE A 238 18.59 6.77 14.52
N GLY A 239 17.74 6.03 13.82
CA GLY A 239 16.38 5.73 14.29
C GLY A 239 15.56 6.99 14.61
N GLY A 240 14.80 6.94 15.69
CA GLY A 240 13.93 8.01 16.17
C GLY A 240 14.56 8.90 17.25
N MET A 241 15.85 9.25 17.17
CA MET A 241 16.47 10.12 18.18
C MET A 241 15.74 11.46 18.39
N ASN A 242 15.30 12.11 17.31
CA ASN A 242 14.50 13.33 17.39
C ASN A 242 13.13 13.08 18.04
N LEU A 243 12.54 11.90 17.82
CA LEU A 243 11.30 11.44 18.45
C LEU A 243 11.48 11.26 19.97
N VAL A 244 12.36 10.37 20.41
CA VAL A 244 12.47 10.00 21.83
C VAL A 244 12.95 11.17 22.71
N LEU A 245 13.84 12.02 22.20
CA LEU A 245 14.31 13.22 22.92
C LEU A 245 13.21 14.29 23.02
N THR A 246 12.37 14.45 21.99
CA THR A 246 11.19 15.32 22.08
C THR A 246 10.17 14.80 23.09
N ASP A 247 10.00 13.48 23.14
CA ASP A 247 9.13 12.84 24.11
C ASP A 247 9.64 12.98 25.55
N LEU A 248 10.97 12.99 25.76
CA LEU A 248 11.58 13.34 27.04
C LEU A 248 11.30 14.79 27.44
N TYR A 249 11.32 15.73 26.49
CA TYR A 249 10.90 17.11 26.76
C TYR A 249 9.44 17.18 27.21
N GLN A 250 8.53 16.46 26.53
CA GLN A 250 7.13 16.43 26.96
C GLN A 250 6.97 15.78 28.34
N GLN A 251 7.75 14.74 28.65
CA GLN A 251 7.66 14.02 29.91
C GLN A 251 8.23 14.82 31.10
N THR A 252 9.30 15.59 30.89
CA THR A 252 10.05 16.26 31.97
C THR A 252 9.83 17.76 32.05
N GLY A 253 9.41 18.39 30.96
CA GLY A 253 9.36 19.85 30.82
C GLY A 253 10.72 20.52 30.55
N ASP A 254 11.80 19.75 30.51
CA ASP A 254 13.16 20.27 30.43
C ASP A 254 13.59 20.54 28.98
N ALA A 255 13.71 21.82 28.63
CA ALA A 255 13.96 22.27 27.26
C ALA A 255 15.26 21.74 26.65
N ARG A 256 16.25 21.30 27.46
CA ARG A 256 17.49 20.73 26.94
C ARG A 256 17.24 19.52 26.03
N TRP A 257 16.21 18.72 26.32
CA TRP A 257 15.90 17.53 25.52
C TRP A 257 15.34 17.90 24.15
N LEU A 258 14.53 18.96 24.07
CA LEU A 258 14.07 19.48 22.79
C LEU A 258 15.24 20.04 21.98
N THR A 259 16.15 20.79 22.62
CA THR A 259 17.37 21.27 21.95
C THR A 259 18.21 20.12 21.40
N ALA A 260 18.42 19.06 22.18
CA ALA A 260 19.12 17.86 21.72
C ALA A 260 18.38 17.16 20.58
N ALA A 261 17.04 17.05 20.66
CA ALA A 261 16.20 16.46 19.62
C ALA A 261 16.37 17.18 18.28
N GLN A 262 16.34 18.51 18.29
CA GLN A 262 16.45 19.33 17.07
C GLN A 262 17.83 19.25 16.40
N ARG A 263 18.89 18.82 17.10
CA ARG A 263 20.18 18.53 16.44
C ARG A 263 20.07 17.34 15.49
N PHE A 264 19.12 16.42 15.71
CA PHE A 264 18.85 15.27 14.83
C PHE A 264 17.90 15.58 13.67
N ASP A 265 17.54 16.84 13.45
CA ASP A 265 16.77 17.27 12.28
C ASP A 265 17.67 17.17 11.03
N HIS A 266 17.41 16.15 10.20
CA HIS A 266 18.23 15.88 9.02
C HIS A 266 17.72 16.71 7.82
N ALA A 267 18.38 17.83 7.55
CA ALA A 267 17.98 18.82 6.55
C ALA A 267 17.85 18.21 5.14
N ALA A 268 18.76 17.32 4.75
CA ALA A 268 18.71 16.65 3.43
C ALA A 268 17.42 15.84 3.19
N VAL A 269 16.71 15.44 4.25
CA VAL A 269 15.41 14.77 4.18
C VAL A 269 14.26 15.74 4.48
N PHE A 270 14.43 16.61 5.47
CA PHE A 270 13.38 17.50 5.95
C PHE A 270 13.10 18.67 4.99
N ASP A 271 14.11 19.21 4.33
CA ASP A 271 13.95 20.39 3.49
C ASP A 271 13.12 20.08 2.23
N PRO A 272 13.36 18.99 1.47
CA PRO A 272 12.48 18.58 0.38
C PRO A 272 11.03 18.34 0.85
N LEU A 273 10.85 17.65 1.97
CA LEU A 273 9.51 17.35 2.51
C LEU A 273 8.78 18.61 2.97
N ALA A 274 9.47 19.58 3.58
CA ALA A 274 8.89 20.87 3.93
C ALA A 274 8.45 21.66 2.68
N ALA A 275 9.12 21.46 1.55
CA ALA A 275 8.76 22.01 0.26
C ALA A 275 7.77 21.13 -0.54
N ASN A 276 7.24 20.07 0.07
CA ASN A 276 6.36 19.07 -0.57
C ASN A 276 6.97 18.43 -1.84
N GLN A 277 8.26 18.12 -1.79
CA GLN A 277 8.99 17.47 -2.87
C GLN A 277 9.31 16.02 -2.52
N ASP A 278 8.98 15.09 -3.41
CA ASP A 278 9.39 13.69 -3.30
C ASP A 278 10.84 13.53 -3.78
N GLN A 279 11.73 13.23 -2.83
CA GLN A 279 13.11 12.81 -3.09
C GLN A 279 13.42 11.52 -2.30
N LEU A 280 12.42 10.65 -2.15
CA LEU A 280 12.54 9.44 -1.34
C LEU A 280 13.21 8.29 -2.11
N ALA A 281 13.10 8.26 -3.44
CA ALA A 281 13.60 7.18 -4.27
C ALA A 281 15.08 6.86 -3.97
N GLY A 282 15.37 5.59 -3.71
CA GLY A 282 16.71 5.12 -3.37
C GLY A 282 17.10 5.28 -1.89
N LEU A 283 16.33 6.00 -1.07
CA LEU A 283 16.58 6.07 0.38
C LEU A 283 16.08 4.80 1.08
N HIS A 284 16.84 4.33 2.08
CA HIS A 284 16.41 3.27 2.99
C HIS A 284 15.18 3.74 3.78
N ALA A 285 14.04 3.08 3.60
CA ALA A 285 12.73 3.59 3.99
C ALA A 285 12.56 3.63 5.50
N ASN A 286 12.90 2.55 6.22
CA ASN A 286 12.77 2.50 7.68
C ASN A 286 13.69 3.49 8.41
N THR A 287 14.76 3.96 7.76
CA THR A 287 15.61 5.04 8.30
C THR A 287 14.87 6.37 8.27
N GLN A 288 13.96 6.60 7.32
CA GLN A 288 13.32 7.90 7.14
C GLN A 288 12.06 8.05 7.99
N VAL A 289 11.19 7.02 8.04
CA VAL A 289 9.88 7.14 8.69
C VAL A 289 9.97 7.58 10.17
N PRO A 290 10.87 7.04 11.02
CA PRO A 290 11.03 7.51 12.40
C PRO A 290 11.36 9.01 12.51
N LYS A 291 12.10 9.57 11.56
CA LYS A 291 12.42 11.00 11.53
C LYS A 291 11.15 11.83 11.38
N TRP A 292 10.22 11.38 10.53
CA TRP A 292 8.94 12.05 10.28
C TRP A 292 7.98 11.93 11.47
N VAL A 293 7.99 10.79 12.17
CA VAL A 293 7.29 10.65 13.46
C VAL A 293 7.85 11.66 14.46
N GLY A 294 9.18 11.81 14.52
CA GLY A 294 9.84 12.83 15.33
C GLY A 294 9.44 14.26 14.96
N ALA A 295 9.31 14.57 13.67
CA ALA A 295 8.77 15.86 13.23
C ALA A 295 7.33 16.08 13.74
N ALA A 296 6.44 15.09 13.61
CA ALA A 296 5.09 15.20 14.17
C ALA A 296 5.09 15.49 15.68
N ARG A 297 6.00 14.86 16.45
CA ARG A 297 6.17 15.16 17.88
C ARG A 297 6.78 16.54 18.14
N GLN A 298 7.75 16.99 17.35
CA GLN A 298 8.35 18.32 17.46
C GLN A 298 7.31 19.42 17.18
N PHE A 299 6.38 19.20 16.25
CA PHE A 299 5.23 20.10 16.10
C PHE A 299 4.41 20.15 17.39
N LYS A 300 4.06 19.00 17.99
CA LYS A 300 3.29 18.94 19.25
C LYS A 300 4.04 19.57 20.43
N ALA A 301 5.36 19.57 20.42
CA ALA A 301 6.17 20.21 21.44
C ALA A 301 6.30 21.73 21.27
N THR A 302 6.25 22.25 20.03
CA THR A 302 6.67 23.63 19.70
C THR A 302 5.59 24.50 19.05
N GLY A 303 4.61 23.91 18.37
CA GLY A 303 3.68 24.60 17.48
C GLY A 303 4.27 25.03 16.13
N THR A 304 5.55 24.73 15.84
CA THR A 304 6.23 25.15 14.60
C THR A 304 5.70 24.37 13.40
N THR A 305 4.92 25.03 12.53
CA THR A 305 4.18 24.38 11.43
C THR A 305 5.07 23.64 10.44
N ARG A 306 6.33 24.06 10.24
CA ARG A 306 7.32 23.36 9.41
C ARG A 306 7.36 21.86 9.70
N TYR A 307 7.35 21.47 10.97
CA TYR A 307 7.42 20.05 11.35
C TYR A 307 6.12 19.29 11.04
N ARG A 308 4.96 19.93 11.20
CA ARG A 308 3.67 19.37 10.78
C ARG A 308 3.65 19.15 9.28
N ASP A 309 4.14 20.12 8.51
CA ASP A 309 4.13 20.09 7.05
C ASP A 309 5.07 18.99 6.53
N ILE A 310 6.28 18.86 7.10
CA ILE A 310 7.20 17.72 6.83
C ILE A 310 6.50 16.38 7.06
N ALA A 311 5.91 16.18 8.25
CA ALA A 311 5.26 14.94 8.61
C ALA A 311 4.05 14.61 7.71
N SER A 312 3.23 15.62 7.41
CA SER A 312 2.03 15.48 6.58
C SER A 312 2.38 15.18 5.12
N ASN A 313 3.35 15.91 4.56
CA ASN A 313 3.80 15.72 3.18
C ASN A 313 4.46 14.36 3.01
N ALA A 314 5.32 13.94 3.95
CA ALA A 314 5.94 12.62 3.92
C ALA A 314 4.91 11.49 3.93
N TRP A 315 3.87 11.62 4.75
CA TRP A 315 2.77 10.65 4.79
C TRP A 315 2.03 10.60 3.46
N ASN A 316 1.60 11.76 2.92
CA ASN A 316 0.86 11.82 1.65
C ASN A 316 1.69 11.22 0.50
N ILE A 317 2.92 11.68 0.32
CA ILE A 317 3.84 11.19 -0.72
C ILE A 317 4.01 9.67 -0.62
N THR A 318 4.25 9.15 0.59
CA THR A 318 4.49 7.71 0.80
C THR A 318 3.25 6.88 0.53
N VAL A 319 2.08 7.29 1.04
CA VAL A 319 0.83 6.55 0.91
C VAL A 319 0.32 6.57 -0.53
N ASP A 320 0.44 7.71 -1.21
CA ASP A 320 -0.11 7.87 -2.55
C ASP A 320 0.76 7.21 -3.63
N ALA A 321 2.10 7.31 -3.52
CA ALA A 321 3.00 6.91 -4.60
C ALA A 321 3.93 5.72 -4.29
N HIS A 322 4.17 5.39 -3.01
CA HIS A 322 5.19 4.38 -2.62
C HIS A 322 4.63 3.17 -1.89
N THR A 323 3.31 3.05 -1.78
CA THR A 323 2.64 2.05 -0.94
C THR A 323 1.94 0.99 -1.79
N TYR A 324 2.28 -0.28 -1.53
CA TYR A 324 1.58 -1.43 -2.10
C TYR A 324 0.19 -1.58 -1.48
N VAL A 325 -0.70 -2.32 -2.14
CA VAL A 325 -2.12 -2.50 -1.75
C VAL A 325 -2.32 -3.02 -0.31
N ILE A 326 -1.31 -3.68 0.25
CA ILE A 326 -1.32 -4.22 1.62
C ILE A 326 -1.01 -3.15 2.68
N GLY A 327 -0.70 -1.92 2.28
CA GLY A 327 -0.33 -0.79 3.15
C GLY A 327 1.16 -0.69 3.51
N GLY A 328 1.97 -1.65 3.03
CA GLY A 328 3.43 -1.63 3.16
C GLY A 328 4.12 -0.90 2.01
N ASN A 329 5.39 -0.55 2.19
CA ASN A 329 6.22 0.15 1.20
C ASN A 329 7.64 -0.44 1.17
N SER A 330 8.44 0.05 0.22
CA SER A 330 9.81 -0.37 -0.07
C SER A 330 9.96 -1.75 -0.72
N GLN A 331 11.08 -1.93 -1.42
CA GLN A 331 11.56 -3.22 -1.88
C GLN A 331 13.06 -3.30 -1.61
N ALA A 332 13.52 -4.41 -1.03
CA ALA A 332 14.83 -4.54 -0.42
C ALA A 332 15.12 -3.37 0.54
N GLU A 333 14.13 -3.00 1.38
CA GLU A 333 14.22 -1.92 2.39
C GLU A 333 14.28 -0.49 1.85
N HIS A 334 14.38 -0.30 0.52
CA HIS A 334 14.55 1.03 -0.09
C HIS A 334 13.27 1.48 -0.80
N PHE A 335 13.00 2.78 -0.73
CA PHE A 335 12.01 3.38 -1.61
C PHE A 335 12.43 3.21 -3.07
N ARG A 336 11.47 2.92 -3.93
CA ARG A 336 11.66 2.88 -5.38
C ARG A 336 11.20 4.20 -5.98
N ALA A 337 11.24 4.33 -7.30
CA ALA A 337 10.63 5.48 -7.96
C ALA A 337 9.14 5.55 -7.58
N PRO A 338 8.55 6.76 -7.48
CA PRO A 338 7.12 6.89 -7.26
C PRO A 338 6.33 6.11 -8.30
N ASP A 339 5.20 5.55 -7.87
CA ASP A 339 4.26 4.73 -8.64
C ASP A 339 4.78 3.38 -9.15
N ALA A 340 6.04 3.02 -8.89
CA ALA A 340 6.64 1.76 -9.36
C ALA A 340 6.21 0.53 -8.53
N ILE A 341 4.92 0.23 -8.47
CA ILE A 341 4.36 -0.84 -7.66
C ILE A 341 4.47 -2.21 -8.36
N ALA A 342 3.92 -2.34 -9.57
CA ALA A 342 3.92 -3.58 -10.34
C ALA A 342 5.34 -4.00 -10.76
N THR A 343 6.20 -3.03 -11.06
CA THR A 343 7.60 -3.28 -11.44
C THR A 343 8.42 -3.94 -10.33
N TYR A 344 8.05 -3.69 -9.06
CA TYR A 344 8.76 -4.17 -7.88
C TYR A 344 7.93 -5.14 -7.03
N LEU A 345 7.09 -5.96 -7.66
CA LEU A 345 6.50 -7.15 -7.03
C LEU A 345 7.57 -8.23 -6.85
N ARG A 346 8.35 -8.12 -5.77
CA ARG A 346 9.52 -8.96 -5.46
C ARG A 346 9.35 -9.75 -4.16
N THR A 347 10.28 -10.68 -3.93
CA THR A 347 10.33 -11.53 -2.73
C THR A 347 10.68 -10.72 -1.47
N ASP A 348 11.46 -9.67 -1.63
CA ASP A 348 11.93 -8.75 -0.59
C ASP A 348 11.13 -7.44 -0.58
N ALA A 349 9.88 -7.47 -1.05
CA ALA A 349 8.96 -6.36 -0.92
C ALA A 349 8.50 -6.19 0.53
N CYS A 350 8.19 -4.94 0.90
CA CYS A 350 7.50 -4.61 2.15
C CYS A 350 8.20 -5.13 3.42
N GLU A 351 9.22 -4.41 3.88
CA GLU A 351 9.75 -4.55 5.25
C GLU A 351 8.67 -4.13 6.27
N ALA A 352 8.50 -4.92 7.34
CA ALA A 352 7.45 -4.69 8.32
C ALA A 352 7.69 -3.44 9.21
N CYS A 353 8.95 -3.12 9.56
CA CYS A 353 9.28 -1.94 10.38
C CYS A 353 8.73 -0.64 9.78
N ASN A 354 8.77 -0.52 8.45
CA ASN A 354 8.30 0.65 7.72
C ASN A 354 6.83 0.89 8.00
N THR A 355 6.04 -0.19 8.00
CA THR A 355 4.60 -0.12 8.23
C THR A 355 4.31 0.15 9.69
N TYR A 356 5.04 -0.47 10.62
CA TYR A 356 4.95 -0.12 12.05
C TYR A 356 5.18 1.39 12.28
N ASN A 357 6.21 1.97 11.67
CA ASN A 357 6.50 3.40 11.80
C ASN A 357 5.49 4.29 11.05
N MET A 358 4.98 3.85 9.90
CA MET A 358 3.92 4.56 9.19
C MET A 358 2.61 4.57 9.99
N LEU A 359 2.28 3.50 10.71
CA LEU A 359 1.13 3.46 11.63
C LEU A 359 1.31 4.47 12.77
N LYS A 360 2.53 4.59 13.33
CA LYS A 360 2.84 5.64 14.32
C LYS A 360 2.64 7.04 13.75
N LEU A 361 3.21 7.31 12.57
CA LEU A 361 3.06 8.61 11.91
C LEU A 361 1.60 8.94 11.63
N THR A 362 0.85 7.98 11.09
CA THR A 362 -0.58 8.07 10.80
C THR A 362 -1.37 8.47 12.04
N ARG A 363 -1.12 7.79 13.16
CA ARG A 363 -1.74 8.10 14.44
C ARG A 363 -1.37 9.50 14.90
N GLU A 364 -0.10 9.88 14.87
CA GLU A 364 0.34 11.21 15.31
C GLU A 364 -0.31 12.34 14.50
N LEU A 365 -0.46 12.18 13.19
CA LEU A 365 -1.13 13.13 12.29
C LEU A 365 -2.64 13.17 12.51
N TRP A 366 -3.28 12.01 12.70
CA TRP A 366 -4.73 11.96 12.97
C TRP A 366 -5.11 12.66 14.27
N LEU A 367 -4.24 12.62 15.29
CA LEU A 367 -4.47 13.38 16.53
C LEU A 367 -4.52 14.90 16.27
N LEU A 368 -3.89 15.39 15.21
CA LEU A 368 -3.94 16.81 14.79
C LEU A 368 -5.20 17.11 13.96
N ASP A 369 -5.55 16.21 13.03
CA ASP A 369 -6.74 16.31 12.18
C ASP A 369 -7.62 15.05 12.27
N PRO A 370 -8.45 14.93 13.32
CA PRO A 370 -9.29 13.76 13.51
C PRO A 370 -10.46 13.69 12.52
N ASN A 371 -10.62 14.65 11.62
CA ASN A 371 -11.67 14.63 10.57
C ASN A 371 -11.24 13.86 9.32
N ARG A 372 -9.94 13.68 9.11
CA ARG A 372 -9.40 13.00 7.93
C ARG A 372 -9.43 11.49 8.10
N ALA A 373 -10.55 10.87 7.73
CA ALA A 373 -10.76 9.42 7.81
C ALA A 373 -9.74 8.61 6.99
N ALA A 374 -9.15 9.20 5.94
CA ALA A 374 -8.11 8.58 5.12
C ALA A 374 -6.92 8.04 5.94
N TYR A 375 -6.56 8.69 7.05
CA TYR A 375 -5.53 8.17 7.96
C TYR A 375 -5.91 6.79 8.50
N PHE A 376 -7.15 6.61 8.96
CA PHE A 376 -7.59 5.32 9.52
C PHE A 376 -8.05 4.32 8.47
N ASP A 377 -8.35 4.74 7.24
CA ASP A 377 -8.48 3.84 6.10
C ASP A 377 -7.12 3.21 5.75
N TYR A 378 -6.04 3.99 5.73
CA TYR A 378 -4.68 3.48 5.63
C TYR A 378 -4.30 2.61 6.83
N TYR A 379 -4.57 3.08 8.06
CA TYR A 379 -4.22 2.34 9.30
C TYR A 379 -4.86 0.96 9.31
N GLU A 380 -6.16 0.88 9.02
CA GLU A 380 -6.91 -0.38 8.93
C GLU A 380 -6.33 -1.29 7.84
N ARG A 381 -6.05 -0.74 6.65
CA ARG A 381 -5.47 -1.52 5.53
C ARG A 381 -4.11 -2.11 5.89
N ALA A 382 -3.19 -1.29 6.38
CA ALA A 382 -1.83 -1.70 6.74
C ALA A 382 -1.81 -2.69 7.91
N LEU A 383 -2.63 -2.43 8.95
CA LEU A 383 -2.74 -3.32 10.10
C LEU A 383 -3.27 -4.70 9.68
N LEU A 384 -4.38 -4.74 8.93
CA LEU A 384 -5.06 -5.98 8.56
C LEU A 384 -4.29 -6.82 7.55
N ASN A 385 -3.52 -6.22 6.65
CA ASN A 385 -2.96 -6.94 5.50
C ASN A 385 -1.45 -7.13 5.57
N HIS A 386 -0.75 -6.27 6.29
CA HIS A 386 0.69 -6.39 6.46
C HIS A 386 1.05 -6.84 7.87
N MET A 387 0.61 -6.12 8.91
CA MET A 387 1.13 -6.30 10.28
C MET A 387 0.65 -7.57 10.96
N ILE A 388 -0.66 -7.85 10.98
CA ILE A 388 -1.14 -9.04 11.71
C ILE A 388 -0.74 -10.36 11.05
N GLY A 389 -0.54 -10.37 9.73
CA GLY A 389 -0.01 -11.51 8.97
C GLY A 389 1.52 -11.65 9.00
N GLN A 390 2.22 -10.72 9.65
CA GLN A 390 3.68 -10.79 9.81
C GLN A 390 4.09 -11.93 10.76
N GLN A 391 3.27 -12.22 11.77
CA GLN A 391 3.53 -13.22 12.78
C GLN A 391 3.15 -14.62 12.30
N ASN A 392 4.00 -15.62 12.54
CA ASN A 392 3.68 -17.02 12.28
C ASN A 392 2.60 -17.53 13.26
N PRO A 393 1.39 -17.85 12.80
CA PRO A 393 0.33 -18.31 13.70
C PRO A 393 0.56 -19.74 14.22
N ALA A 394 1.42 -20.54 13.58
CA ALA A 394 1.72 -21.92 13.97
C ALA A 394 2.80 -22.02 15.07
N ASP A 395 3.41 -20.90 15.44
CA ASP A 395 4.46 -20.84 16.44
C ASP A 395 3.94 -20.22 17.74
N ASN A 396 4.13 -20.89 18.87
CA ASN A 396 3.66 -20.41 20.16
C ASN A 396 4.40 -19.15 20.66
N HIS A 397 5.60 -18.89 20.15
CA HIS A 397 6.36 -17.66 20.41
C HIS A 397 6.07 -16.57 19.36
N GLY A 398 5.32 -16.90 18.31
CA GLY A 398 4.91 -15.92 17.30
C GLY A 398 6.08 -15.26 16.60
N HIS A 399 7.06 -16.06 16.17
CA HIS A 399 8.15 -15.61 15.33
C HIS A 399 7.64 -14.93 14.05
N VAL A 400 8.35 -13.93 13.55
CA VAL A 400 7.88 -13.02 12.49
C VAL A 400 8.69 -13.17 11.20
N THR A 401 8.08 -12.83 10.07
CA THR A 401 8.77 -12.60 8.79
C THR A 401 9.32 -11.17 8.75
N TYR A 402 10.41 -10.95 8.02
CA TYR A 402 10.99 -9.62 7.83
C TYR A 402 10.32 -8.92 6.64
N PHE A 403 10.42 -9.55 5.46
CA PHE A 403 9.75 -9.11 4.24
C PHE A 403 8.40 -9.81 4.06
N THR A 404 7.53 -9.15 3.31
CA THR A 404 6.24 -9.70 2.86
C THR A 404 6.27 -9.81 1.35
N PRO A 405 6.64 -10.98 0.80
CA PRO A 405 6.74 -11.18 -0.65
C PRO A 405 5.45 -10.80 -1.37
N LEU A 406 5.59 -10.07 -2.48
CA LEU A 406 4.47 -9.70 -3.35
C LEU A 406 4.65 -10.21 -4.79
N ASN A 407 5.76 -10.87 -5.09
CA ASN A 407 5.96 -11.58 -6.35
C ASN A 407 4.93 -12.72 -6.51
N PRO A 408 4.58 -13.09 -7.76
CA PRO A 408 3.76 -14.28 -8.00
C PRO A 408 4.43 -15.51 -7.42
N GLY A 409 3.68 -16.30 -6.64
CA GLY A 409 4.18 -17.50 -5.99
C GLY A 409 5.02 -17.23 -4.74
N GLY A 410 5.03 -15.98 -4.25
CA GLY A 410 5.66 -15.61 -2.98
C GLY A 410 5.10 -16.38 -1.79
N ARG A 411 5.88 -16.44 -0.71
CA ARG A 411 5.54 -17.20 0.51
C ARG A 411 6.09 -16.51 1.76
N ARG A 412 5.29 -16.43 2.82
CA ARG A 412 5.71 -15.89 4.13
C ARG A 412 6.92 -16.64 4.71
N GLY A 413 7.70 -15.94 5.54
CA GLY A 413 8.92 -16.47 6.14
C GLY A 413 10.14 -16.14 5.30
N VAL A 414 10.31 -14.85 5.00
CA VAL A 414 11.48 -14.30 4.31
C VAL A 414 12.19 -13.35 5.26
N GLY A 415 13.42 -13.71 5.62
CA GLY A 415 14.31 -12.89 6.44
C GLY A 415 15.01 -11.78 5.62
N PRO A 416 15.76 -10.92 6.31
CA PRO A 416 16.55 -9.86 5.66
C PRO A 416 17.70 -10.45 4.85
N ALA A 417 18.22 -9.66 3.89
CA ALA A 417 19.41 -10.04 3.13
C ALA A 417 20.63 -10.22 4.06
N TRP A 418 20.78 -9.34 5.05
CA TRP A 418 21.83 -9.41 6.06
C TRP A 418 21.35 -10.23 7.25
N GLY A 419 22.00 -11.36 7.55
CA GLY A 419 21.59 -12.27 8.62
C GLY A 419 20.69 -13.43 8.17
N GLY A 420 20.09 -13.35 6.98
CA GLY A 420 19.36 -14.46 6.35
C GLY A 420 18.18 -14.97 7.17
N GLY A 421 17.74 -16.20 6.89
CA GLY A 421 16.67 -16.88 7.63
C GLY A 421 15.29 -16.82 6.96
N THR A 422 14.32 -17.50 7.59
CA THR A 422 12.93 -17.55 7.11
C THR A 422 12.02 -16.81 8.07
N TRP A 423 11.77 -17.40 9.23
CA TRP A 423 11.16 -16.77 10.39
C TRP A 423 12.24 -16.36 11.38
N SER A 424 11.97 -15.32 12.17
CA SER A 424 12.83 -14.98 13.30
C SER A 424 12.96 -16.19 14.25
N THR A 425 13.97 -16.19 15.09
CA THR A 425 14.23 -17.25 16.08
C THR A 425 14.39 -16.66 17.47
N ASP A 426 14.36 -17.54 18.48
CA ASP A 426 14.38 -17.12 19.88
C ASP A 426 15.64 -16.31 20.23
N TYR A 427 16.81 -16.70 19.69
CA TYR A 427 18.10 -16.10 20.03
C TYR A 427 19.09 -15.92 18.87
N ASP A 428 18.78 -16.34 17.63
CA ASP A 428 19.74 -16.34 16.52
C ASP A 428 19.38 -15.38 15.38
N SER A 429 18.33 -14.55 15.55
CA SER A 429 17.86 -13.59 14.56
C SER A 429 17.99 -12.14 15.04
N PHE A 430 17.14 -11.73 15.99
CA PHE A 430 17.08 -10.38 16.55
C PHE A 430 17.06 -9.24 15.51
N TRP A 431 16.34 -9.44 14.41
CA TRP A 431 16.19 -8.42 13.37
C TRP A 431 15.41 -7.19 13.89
N CYS A 432 15.53 -6.04 13.23
CA CYS A 432 14.71 -4.86 13.53
C CYS A 432 13.20 -5.20 13.50
N CYS A 433 12.76 -5.97 12.49
CA CYS A 433 11.36 -6.41 12.34
C CYS A 433 10.89 -7.33 13.48
N GLN A 434 11.81 -8.05 14.14
CA GLN A 434 11.49 -8.81 15.35
C GLN A 434 11.23 -7.85 16.50
N GLY A 435 12.08 -6.85 16.69
CA GLY A 435 11.90 -5.80 17.70
C GLY A 435 10.56 -5.06 17.55
N THR A 436 10.27 -4.51 16.37
CA THR A 436 8.99 -3.83 16.12
C THR A 436 7.80 -4.79 16.15
N GLY A 437 7.99 -6.08 15.83
CA GLY A 437 6.99 -7.12 15.96
C GLY A 437 6.54 -7.35 17.41
N LEU A 438 7.47 -7.29 18.37
CA LEU A 438 7.14 -7.35 19.80
C LEU A 438 6.25 -6.18 20.22
N GLU A 439 6.62 -4.98 19.79
CA GLU A 439 5.85 -3.77 20.13
C GLU A 439 4.48 -3.75 19.47
N THR A 440 4.38 -4.14 18.20
CA THR A 440 3.12 -4.14 17.45
C THR A 440 2.07 -5.02 18.12
N ASN A 441 2.45 -6.27 18.44
CA ASN A 441 1.51 -7.25 18.99
C ASN A 441 1.11 -6.98 20.44
N THR A 442 1.89 -6.17 21.18
CA THR A 442 1.54 -5.77 22.55
C THR A 442 0.59 -4.56 22.62
N LYS A 443 0.44 -3.81 21.54
CA LYS A 443 -0.38 -2.57 21.50
C LYS A 443 -1.46 -2.52 20.42
N LEU A 444 -1.86 -3.66 19.85
CA LEU A 444 -2.85 -3.75 18.75
C LEU A 444 -4.17 -2.99 18.98
N MET A 445 -4.53 -2.72 20.24
CA MET A 445 -5.77 -2.03 20.64
C MET A 445 -5.65 -0.50 20.77
N ASP A 446 -4.43 0.05 20.73
CA ASP A 446 -4.10 1.43 21.13
C ASP A 446 -4.74 2.53 20.27
N SER A 447 -5.33 2.13 19.14
CA SER A 447 -5.90 2.99 18.12
C SER A 447 -7.34 2.61 17.76
N ILE A 448 -7.99 1.77 18.58
CA ILE A 448 -9.43 1.45 18.40
C ILE A 448 -10.29 2.66 18.76
N TYR A 449 -9.99 3.30 19.90
CA TYR A 449 -10.78 4.38 20.47
C TYR A 449 -9.93 5.61 20.78
N PHE A 450 -10.55 6.78 20.66
CA PHE A 450 -9.98 8.07 21.07
C PHE A 450 -11.06 8.92 21.74
N HIS A 451 -10.68 9.98 22.44
CA HIS A 451 -11.64 10.88 23.06
C HIS A 451 -11.28 12.37 22.88
N ASN A 452 -12.28 13.23 22.97
CA ASN A 452 -12.10 14.67 23.17
C ASN A 452 -13.26 15.18 24.02
N GLY A 453 -12.97 15.63 25.24
CA GLY A 453 -13.99 15.90 26.25
C GLY A 453 -14.89 14.67 26.46
N THR A 454 -16.19 14.82 26.21
CA THR A 454 -17.18 13.75 26.29
C THR A 454 -17.39 12.97 25.00
N THR A 455 -16.72 13.34 23.90
CA THR A 455 -16.84 12.65 22.62
C THR A 455 -15.97 11.40 22.61
N LEU A 456 -16.57 10.24 22.30
CA LEU A 456 -15.85 8.99 22.00
C LEU A 456 -15.72 8.86 20.48
N THR A 457 -14.51 8.67 19.97
CA THR A 457 -14.30 8.30 18.57
C THR A 457 -13.96 6.82 18.45
N VAL A 458 -14.66 6.11 17.56
CA VAL A 458 -14.45 4.70 17.22
C VAL A 458 -13.83 4.62 15.84
N ASN A 459 -12.55 4.26 15.79
CA ASN A 459 -11.74 4.24 14.57
C ASN A 459 -11.61 2.84 13.96
N LEU A 460 -11.35 1.82 14.78
CA LEU A 460 -11.17 0.43 14.32
C LEU A 460 -12.28 -0.48 14.82
N PHE A 461 -12.60 -1.49 14.03
CA PHE A 461 -13.70 -2.42 14.31
C PHE A 461 -13.18 -3.78 14.76
N MET A 462 -12.93 -3.90 16.07
CA MET A 462 -12.25 -5.05 16.67
C MET A 462 -12.92 -5.46 17.99
N PRO A 463 -13.04 -6.77 18.29
CA PRO A 463 -13.52 -7.26 19.57
C PRO A 463 -12.67 -6.72 20.73
N SER A 464 -13.28 -5.86 21.55
CA SER A 464 -12.54 -5.11 22.56
C SER A 464 -13.45 -4.57 23.66
N VAL A 465 -12.86 -4.24 24.80
CA VAL A 465 -13.50 -3.54 25.91
C VAL A 465 -12.67 -2.31 26.26
N LEU A 466 -13.30 -1.15 26.20
CA LEU A 466 -12.79 0.11 26.74
C LEU A 466 -13.39 0.34 28.13
N ASN A 467 -12.53 0.49 29.14
CA ASN A 467 -12.89 1.05 30.44
C ASN A 467 -12.54 2.54 30.47
N TRP A 468 -13.54 3.39 30.25
CA TRP A 468 -13.39 4.83 30.32
C TRP A 468 -13.61 5.30 31.77
N SER A 469 -12.62 5.02 32.61
CA SER A 469 -12.63 5.26 34.06
C SER A 469 -12.95 6.71 34.42
N GLN A 470 -12.44 7.69 33.65
CA GLN A 470 -12.69 9.12 33.86
C GLN A 470 -14.18 9.49 33.72
N ARG A 471 -15.01 8.62 33.12
CA ARG A 471 -16.47 8.77 33.01
C ARG A 471 -17.26 7.68 33.72
N GLY A 472 -16.59 6.69 34.31
CA GLY A 472 -17.27 5.54 34.92
C GLY A 472 -18.09 4.70 33.92
N ILE A 473 -17.72 4.69 32.64
CA ILE A 473 -18.41 3.93 31.59
C ILE A 473 -17.54 2.83 30.99
N THR A 474 -18.18 1.76 30.53
CA THR A 474 -17.55 0.68 29.78
C THR A 474 -18.17 0.58 28.40
N VAL A 475 -17.33 0.47 27.38
CA VAL A 475 -17.74 0.30 25.98
C VAL A 475 -17.21 -1.04 25.49
N ALA A 476 -18.11 -1.98 25.23
CA ALA A 476 -17.77 -3.30 24.73
C ALA A 476 -18.13 -3.41 23.24
N GLN A 477 -17.15 -3.74 22.41
CA GLN A 477 -17.33 -3.99 20.98
C GLN A 477 -17.29 -5.49 20.71
N THR A 478 -18.34 -6.02 20.10
CA THR A 478 -18.48 -7.43 19.68
C THR A 478 -18.71 -7.49 18.18
N THR A 479 -17.85 -8.23 17.48
CA THR A 479 -17.93 -8.37 16.02
C THR A 479 -17.13 -9.57 15.52
N SER A 480 -17.49 -10.08 14.35
CA SER A 480 -16.65 -10.98 13.54
C SER A 480 -16.07 -10.27 12.32
N TYR A 481 -16.13 -8.94 12.27
CA TYR A 481 -15.43 -8.12 11.29
C TYR A 481 -13.96 -8.56 11.19
N PRO A 482 -13.36 -8.65 9.99
CA PRO A 482 -13.97 -8.34 8.69
C PRO A 482 -14.70 -9.51 8.01
N ALA A 483 -14.91 -10.66 8.66
CA ALA A 483 -15.68 -11.76 8.06
C ALA A 483 -17.19 -11.41 7.92
N ASN A 484 -17.69 -10.57 8.82
CA ASN A 484 -19.03 -9.97 8.76
C ASN A 484 -18.93 -8.44 8.60
N ASP A 485 -19.97 -7.82 8.04
CA ASP A 485 -20.06 -6.38 7.80
C ASP A 485 -20.54 -5.58 9.02
N THR A 486 -20.85 -6.23 10.14
CA THR A 486 -21.54 -5.63 11.28
C THR A 486 -20.71 -5.68 12.57
N THR A 487 -20.67 -4.56 13.30
CA THR A 487 -20.12 -4.48 14.65
C THR A 487 -21.16 -3.95 15.63
N THR A 488 -21.14 -4.47 16.86
CA THR A 488 -22.05 -4.09 17.94
C THR A 488 -21.26 -3.47 19.06
N ILE A 489 -21.65 -2.26 19.49
CA ILE A 489 -21.00 -1.48 20.54
C ILE A 489 -22.02 -1.29 21.66
N THR A 490 -21.75 -1.90 22.82
CA THR A 490 -22.61 -1.82 24.00
C THR A 490 -22.00 -0.86 25.01
N VAL A 491 -22.78 0.11 25.49
CA VAL A 491 -22.33 1.09 26.49
C VAL A 491 -22.99 0.77 27.83
N THR A 492 -22.19 0.61 28.88
CA THR A 492 -22.66 0.28 30.24
C THR A 492 -21.98 1.15 31.30
N GLY A 493 -22.50 1.13 32.53
CA GLY A 493 -21.96 1.88 33.67
C GLY A 493 -22.68 3.20 33.90
N SER A 494 -21.98 4.21 34.41
CA SER A 494 -22.54 5.51 34.78
C SER A 494 -22.71 6.45 33.57
N VAL A 495 -23.46 6.02 32.56
CA VAL A 495 -23.49 6.63 31.21
C VAL A 495 -24.27 7.95 31.08
N GLY A 496 -24.63 8.59 32.19
CA GLY A 496 -25.53 9.73 32.23
C GLY A 496 -25.08 10.93 31.37
N GLY A 497 -26.08 11.73 30.96
CA GLY A 497 -25.89 12.94 30.16
C GLY A 497 -25.91 12.71 28.65
N SER A 498 -25.95 13.82 27.90
CA SER A 498 -25.88 13.82 26.45
C SER A 498 -24.43 13.91 25.97
N TRP A 499 -24.01 13.00 25.11
CA TRP A 499 -22.65 13.01 24.53
C TRP A 499 -22.59 12.29 23.19
N THR A 500 -21.50 12.51 22.46
CA THR A 500 -21.32 12.07 21.07
C THR A 500 -20.46 10.81 20.97
N MET A 501 -20.97 9.80 20.28
CA MET A 501 -20.16 8.72 19.72
C MET A 501 -19.90 9.02 18.24
N ARG A 502 -18.64 9.19 17.88
CA ARG A 502 -18.18 9.53 16.53
C ARG A 502 -17.59 8.27 15.89
N ILE A 503 -18.20 7.78 14.82
CA ILE A 503 -17.93 6.46 14.27
C ILE A 503 -17.35 6.64 12.87
N ARG A 504 -16.17 6.06 12.60
CA ARG A 504 -15.57 6.11 11.26
C ARG A 504 -16.49 5.42 10.26
N ILE A 505 -16.71 6.05 9.11
CA ILE A 505 -17.34 5.44 7.95
C ILE A 505 -16.25 5.27 6.88
N PRO A 506 -15.68 4.07 6.69
CA PRO A 506 -14.52 3.87 5.83
C PRO A 506 -14.80 4.21 4.36
N ALA A 507 -13.83 4.73 3.61
CA ALA A 507 -14.03 5.07 2.19
C ALA A 507 -14.38 3.87 1.31
N TRP A 508 -14.00 2.65 1.71
CA TRP A 508 -14.29 1.44 0.93
C TRP A 508 -15.75 0.99 0.99
N THR A 509 -16.53 1.42 1.99
CA THR A 509 -17.92 0.96 2.17
C THR A 509 -18.92 1.73 1.30
N SER A 510 -20.11 1.17 1.12
CA SER A 510 -21.24 1.81 0.43
C SER A 510 -22.53 1.43 1.13
N GLY A 511 -23.39 2.41 1.47
CA GLY A 511 -24.65 2.14 2.19
C GLY A 511 -24.46 1.79 3.66
N ALA A 512 -23.48 2.40 4.34
CA ALA A 512 -23.27 2.23 5.77
C ALA A 512 -24.49 2.68 6.57
N GLY A 513 -24.82 1.95 7.63
CA GLY A 513 -25.97 2.20 8.48
C GLY A 513 -25.62 2.13 9.97
N ILE A 514 -26.24 2.98 10.76
CA ILE A 514 -26.10 3.00 12.22
C ILE A 514 -27.49 2.90 12.84
N SER A 515 -27.65 2.02 13.82
CA SER A 515 -28.87 1.91 14.62
C SER A 515 -28.54 1.89 16.11
N VAL A 516 -29.50 2.31 16.92
CA VAL A 516 -29.42 2.23 18.39
C VAL A 516 -30.62 1.43 18.88
N ASN A 517 -30.37 0.37 19.66
CA ASN A 517 -31.39 -0.54 20.17
C ASN A 517 -32.35 -1.02 19.06
N GLY A 518 -31.79 -1.38 17.90
CA GLY A 518 -32.53 -1.83 16.72
C GLY A 518 -33.21 -0.72 15.89
N THR A 519 -33.20 0.53 16.35
CA THR A 519 -33.82 1.66 15.64
C THR A 519 -32.79 2.38 14.77
N PRO A 520 -32.95 2.42 13.43
CA PRO A 520 -32.06 3.17 12.54
C PRO A 520 -31.97 4.64 12.91
N GLN A 521 -30.77 5.22 12.85
CA GLN A 521 -30.52 6.63 13.17
C GLN A 521 -30.44 7.45 11.89
N ASN A 522 -31.12 8.60 11.85
CA ASN A 522 -31.05 9.53 10.72
C ASN A 522 -29.83 10.45 10.86
N ILE A 523 -28.63 9.91 10.61
CA ILE A 523 -27.36 10.63 10.63
C ILE A 523 -26.58 10.36 9.35
N ALA A 524 -25.74 11.32 8.93
CA ALA A 524 -24.93 11.16 7.74
C ALA A 524 -23.88 10.05 7.92
N THR A 525 -23.91 9.06 7.03
CA THR A 525 -22.95 7.95 6.95
C THR A 525 -22.16 8.00 5.65
N THR A 526 -21.64 9.18 5.29
CA THR A 526 -20.87 9.38 4.07
C THR A 526 -19.56 8.57 4.11
N PRO A 527 -19.25 7.74 3.10
CA PRO A 527 -17.96 7.05 3.03
C PRO A 527 -16.77 8.03 3.08
N GLY A 528 -15.70 7.65 3.78
CA GLY A 528 -14.51 8.49 3.95
C GLY A 528 -14.70 9.62 4.98
N SER A 529 -15.61 9.43 5.94
CA SER A 529 -15.94 10.45 6.94
C SER A 529 -16.18 9.86 8.34
N TYR A 530 -16.73 10.66 9.25
CA TYR A 530 -17.16 10.22 10.58
C TYR A 530 -18.62 10.59 10.83
N ALA A 531 -19.45 9.58 11.11
CA ALA A 531 -20.82 9.79 11.54
C ALA A 531 -20.84 10.20 13.03
N SER A 532 -21.58 11.25 13.37
CA SER A 532 -21.70 11.75 14.74
C SER A 532 -23.07 11.38 15.34
N LEU A 533 -23.06 10.49 16.32
CA LEU A 533 -24.24 10.04 17.05
C LEU A 533 -24.28 10.71 18.43
N THR A 534 -25.00 11.82 18.56
CA THR A 534 -25.18 12.54 19.83
C THR A 534 -26.51 12.16 20.46
N ARG A 535 -26.48 11.68 21.70
CA ARG A 535 -27.68 11.28 22.43
C ARG A 535 -27.47 11.27 23.94
N SER A 536 -28.58 11.21 24.68
CA SER A 536 -28.56 10.84 26.09
C SER A 536 -28.49 9.31 26.20
N TRP A 537 -27.41 8.81 26.79
CA TRP A 537 -27.15 7.37 26.88
C TRP A 537 -27.73 6.77 28.16
N THR A 538 -28.21 5.54 28.05
CA THR A 538 -28.68 4.68 29.15
C THR A 538 -27.83 3.43 29.19
N SER A 539 -27.52 2.94 30.40
CA SER A 539 -26.66 1.77 30.55
C SER A 539 -27.35 0.57 29.90
N GLY A 540 -26.62 -0.15 29.04
CA GLY A 540 -27.14 -1.23 28.22
C GLY A 540 -27.51 -0.82 26.79
N ASP A 541 -27.40 0.46 26.43
CA ASP A 541 -27.62 0.88 25.05
C ASP A 541 -26.65 0.19 24.08
N VAL A 542 -27.21 -0.24 22.96
CA VAL A 542 -26.52 -0.99 21.92
C VAL A 542 -26.52 -0.20 20.62
N VAL A 543 -25.33 0.14 20.12
CA VAL A 543 -25.12 0.70 18.79
C VAL A 543 -24.73 -0.41 17.84
N THR A 544 -25.46 -0.59 16.75
CA THR A 544 -25.09 -1.50 15.68
C THR A 544 -24.63 -0.67 14.48
N VAL A 545 -23.40 -0.92 14.03
CA VAL A 545 -22.79 -0.28 12.86
C VAL A 545 -22.64 -1.33 11.79
N ARG A 546 -23.27 -1.09 10.63
CA ARG A 546 -23.19 -1.95 9.45
C ARG A 546 -22.40 -1.26 8.36
N LEU A 547 -21.37 -1.92 7.85
CA LEU A 547 -20.41 -1.43 6.86
C LEU A 547 -20.33 -2.41 5.68
N PRO A 548 -21.32 -2.38 4.75
CA PRO A 548 -21.38 -3.34 3.65
C PRO A 548 -20.08 -3.40 2.86
N MET A 549 -19.59 -4.62 2.63
CA MET A 549 -18.35 -4.91 1.91
C MET A 549 -18.65 -5.41 0.51
N ARG A 550 -17.81 -5.03 -0.45
CA ARG A 550 -17.85 -5.51 -1.84
C ARG A 550 -16.46 -5.87 -2.32
N VAL A 551 -16.41 -6.67 -3.37
CA VAL A 551 -15.17 -6.94 -4.11
C VAL A 551 -14.79 -5.67 -4.88
N VAL A 552 -13.53 -5.24 -4.77
CA VAL A 552 -12.94 -4.15 -5.56
C VAL A 552 -11.58 -4.61 -6.07
N LEU A 553 -11.34 -4.40 -7.37
CA LEU A 553 -10.03 -4.55 -7.97
C LEU A 553 -9.26 -3.25 -7.80
N ALA A 554 -8.11 -3.31 -7.13
CA ALA A 554 -7.22 -2.18 -6.90
C ALA A 554 -6.01 -2.30 -7.82
N ALA A 555 -5.90 -1.40 -8.80
CA ALA A 555 -4.76 -1.34 -9.70
C ALA A 555 -3.47 -0.96 -8.98
N ALA A 556 -2.36 -1.51 -9.45
CA ALA A 556 -1.04 -0.96 -9.19
C ALA A 556 -0.92 0.39 -9.90
N ASN A 557 -0.27 1.35 -9.24
CA ASN A 557 -0.18 2.73 -9.71
C ASN A 557 0.43 2.84 -11.12
N ASP A 558 1.49 2.08 -11.41
CA ASP A 558 2.22 2.05 -12.69
C ASP A 558 1.56 1.17 -13.76
N ASN A 559 0.63 0.28 -13.40
CA ASN A 559 0.08 -0.67 -14.36
C ASN A 559 -1.38 -1.04 -14.07
N PRO A 560 -2.35 -0.45 -14.79
CA PRO A 560 -3.77 -0.72 -14.57
C PRO A 560 -4.21 -2.16 -14.92
N ALA A 561 -3.40 -2.90 -15.68
CA ALA A 561 -3.63 -4.31 -15.99
C ALA A 561 -3.12 -5.26 -14.89
N VAL A 562 -2.42 -4.74 -13.88
CA VAL A 562 -2.00 -5.48 -12.69
C VAL A 562 -2.83 -5.01 -11.51
N GLN A 563 -3.74 -5.84 -11.01
CA GLN A 563 -4.66 -5.46 -9.95
C GLN A 563 -4.64 -6.49 -8.82
N ALA A 564 -4.90 -6.02 -7.60
CA ALA A 564 -5.14 -6.86 -6.44
C ALA A 564 -6.63 -6.87 -6.10
N ILE A 565 -7.09 -7.97 -5.51
CA ILE A 565 -8.50 -8.12 -5.12
C ILE A 565 -8.65 -7.69 -3.66
N THR A 566 -9.65 -6.87 -3.38
CA THR A 566 -10.00 -6.47 -2.00
C THR A 566 -11.47 -6.78 -1.71
N TYR A 567 -11.78 -7.14 -0.47
CA TYR A 567 -13.15 -7.25 0.05
C TYR A 567 -13.26 -6.41 1.31
N GLY A 568 -13.91 -5.25 1.19
CA GLY A 568 -13.84 -4.22 2.22
C GLY A 568 -12.39 -3.78 2.49
N PRO A 569 -11.88 -3.85 3.73
CA PRO A 569 -10.49 -3.47 4.02
C PRO A 569 -9.47 -4.59 3.72
N VAL A 570 -9.94 -5.81 3.43
CA VAL A 570 -9.08 -6.99 3.36
C VAL A 570 -8.61 -7.21 1.93
N VAL A 571 -7.30 -7.36 1.76
CA VAL A 571 -6.66 -7.84 0.54
C VAL A 571 -6.81 -9.35 0.48
N LEU A 572 -7.28 -9.86 -0.65
CA LEU A 572 -7.38 -11.30 -0.90
C LEU A 572 -6.16 -11.77 -1.66
N SER A 573 -5.73 -13.00 -1.38
CA SER A 573 -4.65 -13.68 -2.08
C SER A 573 -5.11 -15.03 -2.62
N GLY A 574 -4.60 -15.42 -3.79
CA GLY A 574 -4.83 -16.74 -4.37
C GLY A 574 -3.93 -17.79 -3.75
N ASN A 575 -4.49 -18.93 -3.36
CA ASN A 575 -3.73 -20.03 -2.79
C ASN A 575 -3.28 -21.00 -3.89
N TYR A 576 -1.96 -21.12 -4.08
CA TYR A 576 -1.33 -22.00 -5.06
C TYR A 576 -0.62 -23.20 -4.42
N GLY A 577 -0.83 -23.48 -3.13
CA GLY A 577 -0.22 -24.61 -2.45
C GLY A 577 1.30 -24.55 -2.50
N ASN A 578 1.96 -25.52 -3.14
CA ASN A 578 3.41 -25.50 -3.37
C ASN A 578 3.78 -25.18 -4.83
N THR A 579 2.82 -24.81 -5.66
CA THR A 579 3.05 -24.51 -7.08
C THR A 579 3.84 -23.22 -7.22
N ALA A 580 4.99 -23.28 -7.90
CA ALA A 580 5.75 -22.10 -8.26
C ALA A 580 5.06 -21.34 -9.40
N LEU A 581 5.13 -20.02 -9.36
CA LEU A 581 4.58 -19.15 -10.39
C LEU A 581 5.72 -18.31 -10.98
N SER A 582 5.90 -18.39 -12.30
CA SER A 582 6.92 -17.61 -13.03
C SER A 582 6.41 -16.23 -13.48
N ALA A 583 5.09 -16.02 -13.45
CA ALA A 583 4.42 -14.79 -13.85
C ALA A 583 3.12 -14.59 -13.05
N LEU A 584 2.59 -13.37 -13.07
CA LEU A 584 1.28 -13.07 -12.51
C LEU A 584 0.21 -13.89 -13.23
N PRO A 585 -0.63 -14.66 -12.51
CA PRO A 585 -1.74 -15.37 -13.12
C PRO A 585 -2.76 -14.40 -13.73
N SER A 586 -3.29 -14.74 -14.91
CA SER A 586 -4.37 -14.02 -15.55
C SER A 586 -5.69 -14.36 -14.89
N LEU A 587 -6.28 -13.40 -14.18
CA LEU A 587 -7.53 -13.54 -13.45
C LEU A 587 -8.71 -13.17 -14.35
N ASP A 588 -9.75 -13.99 -14.38
CA ASP A 588 -11.09 -13.56 -14.82
C ASP A 588 -11.80 -12.89 -13.64
N PRO A 589 -11.94 -11.55 -13.63
CA PRO A 589 -12.49 -10.88 -12.45
C PRO A 589 -14.00 -11.14 -12.27
N THR A 590 -14.71 -11.54 -13.32
CA THR A 590 -16.15 -11.84 -13.26
C THR A 590 -16.45 -13.15 -12.55
N SER A 591 -15.45 -14.03 -12.43
CA SER A 591 -15.56 -15.32 -11.76
C SER A 591 -15.46 -15.25 -10.22
N ILE A 592 -15.08 -14.09 -9.66
CA ILE A 592 -14.84 -13.94 -8.22
C ILE A 592 -16.16 -14.11 -7.47
N THR A 593 -16.26 -15.20 -6.69
CA THR A 593 -17.47 -15.56 -5.96
C THR A 593 -17.14 -15.83 -4.50
N ARG A 594 -17.89 -15.22 -3.58
CA ARG A 594 -17.79 -15.52 -2.14
C ARG A 594 -18.44 -16.86 -1.85
N THR A 595 -17.74 -17.78 -1.19
CA THR A 595 -18.19 -19.16 -0.94
C THR A 595 -18.58 -19.43 0.51
N SER A 596 -18.38 -18.47 1.43
CA SER A 596 -18.75 -18.59 2.84
C SER A 596 -19.40 -17.32 3.36
N THR A 597 -20.42 -17.46 4.23
CA THR A 597 -21.08 -16.36 4.95
C THR A 597 -20.44 -16.06 6.31
N SER A 598 -19.68 -17.00 6.87
CA SER A 598 -19.06 -16.89 8.20
C SER A 598 -17.54 -16.72 8.16
N ALA A 599 -16.91 -16.90 6.99
CA ALA A 599 -15.49 -16.71 6.76
C ALA A 599 -15.24 -15.84 5.51
N LEU A 600 -14.03 -15.32 5.39
CA LEU A 600 -13.51 -14.71 4.17
C LEU A 600 -12.97 -15.82 3.24
N ALA A 601 -13.88 -16.48 2.52
CA ALA A 601 -13.54 -17.50 1.55
C ALA A 601 -14.20 -17.19 0.21
N PHE A 602 -13.41 -17.26 -0.86
CA PHE A 602 -13.85 -16.96 -2.22
C PHE A 602 -13.21 -17.96 -3.20
N THR A 603 -13.77 -18.03 -4.39
CA THR A 603 -13.19 -18.72 -5.55
C THR A 603 -13.12 -17.75 -6.71
N ALA A 604 -12.15 -17.95 -7.60
CA ALA A 604 -12.09 -17.29 -8.90
C ALA A 604 -11.51 -18.27 -9.94
N VAL A 605 -11.46 -17.86 -11.19
CA VAL A 605 -10.78 -18.54 -12.29
C VAL A 605 -9.55 -17.73 -12.64
N ALA A 606 -8.38 -18.37 -12.63
CA ALA A 606 -7.13 -17.79 -13.07
C ALA A 606 -6.39 -18.77 -14.01
N ASN A 607 -5.86 -18.27 -15.12
CA ASN A 607 -5.28 -19.08 -16.20
C ASN A 607 -6.22 -20.23 -16.64
N GLY A 608 -7.53 -19.96 -16.71
CA GLY A 608 -8.56 -20.94 -17.08
C GLY A 608 -8.84 -22.02 -16.02
N SER A 609 -8.23 -21.96 -14.83
CA SER A 609 -8.43 -22.94 -13.75
C SER A 609 -8.99 -22.29 -12.48
N PRO A 610 -9.84 -22.99 -11.70
CA PRO A 610 -10.31 -22.49 -10.41
C PRO A 610 -9.15 -22.27 -9.42
N VAL A 611 -9.21 -21.17 -8.68
CA VAL A 611 -8.29 -20.84 -7.58
C VAL A 611 -9.09 -20.40 -6.36
N ASN A 612 -8.70 -20.88 -5.18
CA ASN A 612 -9.28 -20.43 -3.92
C ASN A 612 -8.62 -19.12 -3.50
N LEU A 613 -9.42 -18.15 -3.08
CA LEU A 613 -8.94 -16.89 -2.51
C LEU A 613 -9.31 -16.83 -1.02
N GLY A 614 -8.37 -16.34 -0.22
CA GLY A 614 -8.54 -16.09 1.20
C GLY A 614 -7.92 -14.75 1.61
N PRO A 615 -8.12 -14.31 2.85
CA PRO A 615 -7.52 -13.07 3.34
C PRO A 615 -5.99 -13.20 3.37
N PHE A 616 -5.28 -12.18 2.88
CA PHE A 616 -3.84 -12.25 2.73
C PHE A 616 -3.08 -12.42 4.05
N HIS A 617 -3.65 -11.93 5.15
CA HIS A 617 -3.09 -12.14 6.49
C HIS A 617 -3.18 -13.58 7.02
N ASP A 618 -3.82 -14.50 6.29
CA ASP A 618 -3.82 -15.94 6.57
C ASP A 618 -2.98 -16.72 5.54
N ALA A 619 -2.28 -16.03 4.62
CA ALA A 619 -1.46 -16.64 3.57
C ALA A 619 -0.14 -17.23 4.10
N HIS A 620 -0.24 -18.23 4.98
CA HIS A 620 0.87 -18.92 5.62
C HIS A 620 0.98 -20.37 5.12
N GLY A 621 2.22 -20.85 4.97
CA GLY A 621 2.48 -22.27 4.65
C GLY A 621 2.22 -22.68 3.19
N HIS A 622 1.93 -21.74 2.30
CA HIS A 622 1.71 -21.97 0.87
C HIS A 622 2.22 -20.79 0.04
N ASN A 623 2.44 -21.05 -1.25
CA ASN A 623 2.71 -20.06 -2.28
C ASN A 623 1.40 -19.33 -2.61
N TYR A 624 1.48 -18.02 -2.74
CA TYR A 624 0.32 -17.18 -3.03
C TYR A 624 0.60 -16.18 -4.14
N THR A 625 -0.45 -15.53 -4.63
CA THR A 625 -0.35 -14.27 -5.36
C THR A 625 -1.33 -13.26 -4.79
N VAL A 626 -0.90 -12.00 -4.65
CA VAL A 626 -1.75 -10.88 -4.20
C VAL A 626 -2.21 -10.06 -5.40
N TYR A 627 -1.28 -9.80 -6.31
CA TYR A 627 -1.55 -9.14 -7.58
C TYR A 627 -1.81 -10.17 -8.67
N TRP A 628 -2.60 -9.74 -9.64
CA TRP A 628 -3.09 -10.54 -10.75
C TRP A 628 -2.95 -9.74 -12.03
N ALA A 629 -2.72 -10.42 -13.15
CA ALA A 629 -2.99 -9.81 -14.43
C ALA A 629 -4.52 -9.82 -14.62
N THR A 630 -5.17 -8.68 -14.61
CA THR A 630 -6.65 -8.57 -14.70
C THR A 630 -7.13 -7.87 -15.97
N GLY A 631 -6.20 -7.31 -16.74
CA GLY A 631 -6.50 -6.91 -18.10
C GLY A 631 -6.82 -8.15 -18.93
N GLY A 632 -8.08 -8.28 -19.34
CA GLY A 632 -8.33 -8.53 -20.77
C GLY A 632 -7.35 -7.62 -21.52
N GLY A 633 -6.47 -8.22 -22.33
CA GLY A 633 -5.20 -7.62 -22.69
C GLY A 633 -5.34 -6.15 -23.12
N THR A 634 -4.43 -5.30 -22.64
CA THR A 634 -4.23 -3.94 -23.17
C THR A 634 -4.52 -3.95 -24.66
N ALA A 635 -5.45 -3.09 -25.11
CA ALA A 635 -5.91 -3.13 -26.49
C ALA A 635 -4.71 -3.15 -27.43
N SER A 636 -4.60 -4.24 -28.18
CA SER A 636 -3.65 -4.36 -29.26
C SER A 636 -4.23 -3.74 -30.51
N PHE A 637 -3.35 -3.22 -31.35
CA PHE A 637 -3.68 -2.64 -32.62
C PHE A 637 -2.90 -3.35 -33.72
N ARG A 638 -3.54 -3.53 -34.87
CA ARG A 638 -2.81 -3.68 -36.11
C ARG A 638 -2.29 -2.30 -36.53
N LEU A 639 -1.03 -2.24 -36.93
CA LEU A 639 -0.44 -1.04 -37.52
C LEU A 639 -0.44 -1.21 -39.03
N ALA A 640 -1.46 -0.67 -39.70
CA ALA A 640 -1.59 -0.76 -41.15
C ALA A 640 -0.85 0.40 -41.82
N ASN A 641 0.04 0.11 -42.76
CA ASN A 641 0.74 1.12 -43.53
C ASN A 641 -0.23 1.86 -44.47
N ALA A 642 -0.14 3.18 -44.56
CA ALA A 642 -1.12 3.98 -45.30
C ALA A 642 -0.95 3.94 -46.82
N ALA A 643 0.17 3.43 -47.35
CA ALA A 643 0.39 3.21 -48.78
C ALA A 643 -0.07 1.83 -49.25
N SER A 644 0.20 0.78 -48.46
CA SER A 644 -0.03 -0.63 -48.86
C SER A 644 -1.27 -1.27 -48.23
N ASN A 645 -1.75 -0.73 -47.10
CA ASN A 645 -2.71 -1.38 -46.18
C ASN A 645 -2.23 -2.71 -45.58
N LEU A 646 -0.97 -3.10 -45.80
CA LEU A 646 -0.33 -4.22 -45.11
C LEU A 646 -0.01 -3.83 -43.66
N VAL A 647 0.05 -4.82 -42.78
CA VAL A 647 0.24 -4.62 -41.33
C VAL A 647 1.66 -4.94 -40.89
N LEU A 648 2.17 -4.16 -39.94
CA LEU A 648 3.47 -4.39 -39.32
C LEU A 648 3.45 -5.70 -38.52
N GLY A 649 4.38 -6.61 -38.79
CA GLY A 649 4.58 -7.85 -38.06
C GLY A 649 6.06 -8.15 -37.84
N ILE A 650 6.35 -9.21 -37.09
CA ILE A 650 7.71 -9.68 -36.86
C ILE A 650 7.96 -10.93 -37.66
N ARG A 651 9.04 -10.92 -38.46
CA ARG A 651 9.42 -12.04 -39.33
C ARG A 651 9.47 -13.34 -38.54
N ASP A 652 8.84 -14.38 -39.11
CA ASP A 652 8.78 -15.73 -38.57
C ASP A 652 8.14 -15.82 -37.16
N MET A 653 7.32 -14.83 -36.78
CA MET A 653 6.77 -14.69 -35.42
C MET A 653 7.85 -14.78 -34.33
N SER A 654 9.08 -14.35 -34.65
CA SER A 654 10.21 -14.47 -33.73
C SER A 654 9.89 -13.85 -32.38
N THR A 655 10.32 -14.49 -31.31
CA THR A 655 10.30 -13.92 -29.95
C THR A 655 11.70 -13.51 -29.49
N ALA A 656 12.72 -13.65 -30.34
CA ALA A 656 14.09 -13.28 -30.03
C ALA A 656 14.34 -11.77 -30.23
N ASP A 657 15.35 -11.27 -29.52
CA ASP A 657 15.94 -9.95 -29.78
C ASP A 657 16.50 -9.87 -31.20
N GLY A 658 16.35 -8.72 -31.84
CA GLY A 658 16.75 -8.50 -33.22
C GLY A 658 15.81 -9.11 -34.26
N GLY A 659 14.60 -9.53 -33.87
CA GLY A 659 13.57 -9.97 -34.81
C GLY A 659 13.20 -8.83 -35.78
N LEU A 660 13.24 -9.09 -37.09
CA LEU A 660 13.01 -8.08 -38.13
C LEU A 660 11.53 -7.70 -38.22
N ALA A 661 11.25 -6.39 -38.26
CA ALA A 661 9.91 -5.88 -38.51
C ALA A 661 9.66 -5.70 -40.01
N LEU A 662 8.56 -6.27 -40.51
CA LEU A 662 8.17 -6.28 -41.93
C LEU A 662 6.69 -5.91 -42.08
N GLN A 663 6.24 -5.54 -43.28
CA GLN A 663 4.80 -5.34 -43.56
C GLN A 663 4.20 -6.46 -44.42
N TRP A 664 3.24 -7.23 -43.89
CA TRP A 664 2.59 -8.36 -44.59
C TRP A 664 1.07 -8.27 -44.56
N GLY A 665 0.38 -9.16 -45.27
CA GLY A 665 -1.07 -9.30 -45.12
C GLY A 665 -1.42 -9.68 -43.68
N ASP A 666 -2.53 -9.16 -43.15
CA ASP A 666 -2.97 -9.52 -41.80
C ASP A 666 -3.38 -11.00 -41.74
N THR A 667 -2.58 -11.81 -41.05
CA THR A 667 -2.78 -13.25 -40.91
C THR A 667 -3.59 -13.64 -39.66
N GLY A 668 -4.05 -12.67 -38.87
CA GLY A 668 -4.77 -12.93 -37.62
C GLY A 668 -3.86 -13.34 -36.44
N THR A 669 -2.54 -13.42 -36.64
CA THR A 669 -1.58 -13.86 -35.62
C THR A 669 -1.13 -12.72 -34.70
N ALA A 670 -0.60 -13.09 -33.52
CA ALA A 670 -0.24 -12.14 -32.46
C ALA A 670 1.06 -11.35 -32.73
N ASP A 671 1.87 -11.73 -33.71
CA ASP A 671 3.07 -10.96 -34.09
C ASP A 671 2.71 -9.67 -34.86
N HIS A 672 1.48 -9.56 -35.38
CA HIS A 672 0.93 -8.33 -35.96
C HIS A 672 0.22 -7.43 -34.92
N ASP A 673 0.13 -7.88 -33.66
CA ASP A 673 -0.54 -7.15 -32.59
C ASP A 673 0.45 -6.29 -31.80
N TRP A 674 0.17 -4.99 -31.76
CA TRP A 674 1.01 -4.01 -31.09
C TRP A 674 0.22 -3.28 -30.00
N GLN A 675 0.75 -3.30 -28.78
CA GLN A 675 0.24 -2.52 -27.65
C GLN A 675 0.96 -1.19 -27.58
N ILE A 676 0.18 -0.13 -27.37
CA ILE A 676 0.71 1.21 -27.06
C ILE A 676 1.01 1.26 -25.56
N VAL A 677 2.28 1.33 -25.20
CA VAL A 677 2.74 1.52 -23.81
C VAL A 677 3.16 2.97 -23.65
N VAL A 678 2.41 3.74 -22.88
CA VAL A 678 2.66 5.18 -22.68
C VAL A 678 3.91 5.39 -21.82
N ASP A 679 4.78 6.30 -22.22
CA ASP A 679 5.94 6.76 -21.46
C ASP A 679 6.12 8.28 -21.62
N GLY A 680 5.71 9.02 -20.59
CA GLY A 680 5.64 10.49 -20.65
C GLY A 680 4.77 10.95 -21.82
N THR A 681 5.35 11.73 -22.73
CA THR A 681 4.69 12.21 -23.96
C THR A 681 4.92 11.30 -25.18
N ALA A 682 5.70 10.22 -25.03
CA ALA A 682 6.02 9.25 -26.06
C ALA A 682 5.32 7.91 -25.76
N VAL A 683 5.51 6.94 -26.66
CA VAL A 683 5.04 5.57 -26.47
C VAL A 683 6.11 4.57 -26.87
N ARG A 684 6.04 3.37 -26.29
CA ARG A 684 6.66 2.17 -26.84
C ARG A 684 5.58 1.35 -27.54
N LEU A 685 5.93 0.75 -28.67
CA LEU A 685 5.09 -0.24 -29.34
C LEU A 685 5.55 -1.63 -28.92
N ARG A 686 4.78 -2.29 -28.05
CA ARG A 686 5.09 -3.63 -27.56
C ARG A 686 4.37 -4.68 -28.40
N ASN A 687 5.12 -5.62 -28.96
CA ASN A 687 4.56 -6.74 -29.70
C ASN A 687 3.88 -7.72 -28.72
N VAL A 688 2.65 -8.15 -29.01
CA VAL A 688 1.89 -9.05 -28.13
C VAL A 688 2.45 -10.45 -28.11
N ASN A 689 2.97 -10.96 -29.23
CA ASN A 689 3.54 -12.31 -29.30
C ASN A 689 4.84 -12.44 -28.49
N SER A 690 5.75 -11.46 -28.57
CA SER A 690 7.07 -11.55 -27.93
C SER A 690 7.21 -10.79 -26.61
N GLY A 691 6.32 -9.84 -26.32
CA GLY A 691 6.44 -8.88 -25.21
C GLY A 691 7.55 -7.83 -25.39
N LYS A 692 8.27 -7.85 -26.52
CA LYS A 692 9.37 -6.93 -26.86
C LYS A 692 8.87 -5.65 -27.51
N VAL A 693 9.73 -4.62 -27.55
CA VAL A 693 9.38 -3.30 -28.09
C VAL A 693 10.06 -3.02 -29.43
N LEU A 694 9.39 -2.26 -30.28
CA LEU A 694 9.89 -1.83 -31.59
C LEU A 694 11.03 -0.82 -31.43
N GLY A 695 12.18 -1.08 -32.04
CA GLY A 695 13.40 -0.28 -31.91
C GLY A 695 14.20 -0.14 -33.20
N VAL A 696 15.07 0.86 -33.25
CA VAL A 696 15.99 1.11 -34.37
C VAL A 696 17.26 0.30 -34.16
N ASP A 697 17.66 -0.47 -35.16
CA ASP A 697 18.88 -1.30 -35.11
C ASP A 697 20.12 -0.48 -34.71
N ASN A 698 20.75 -0.88 -33.60
CA ASN A 698 21.94 -0.25 -33.00
C ASN A 698 21.81 1.26 -32.75
N MET A 699 20.60 1.78 -32.48
CA MET A 699 20.35 3.23 -32.34
C MET A 699 20.86 4.04 -33.55
N SER A 700 20.92 3.42 -34.73
CA SER A 700 21.49 4.05 -35.92
C SER A 700 20.80 5.38 -36.21
N THR A 701 21.54 6.36 -36.74
CA THR A 701 21.00 7.63 -37.21
C THR A 701 20.84 7.68 -38.73
N ALA A 702 21.17 6.60 -39.45
CA ALA A 702 21.12 6.55 -40.91
C ALA A 702 19.68 6.39 -41.42
N ASP A 703 19.42 6.94 -42.62
CA ASP A 703 18.22 6.60 -43.39
C ASP A 703 18.26 5.12 -43.77
N ASN A 704 17.08 4.51 -43.91
CA ASN A 704 16.90 3.09 -44.19
C ASN A 704 17.48 2.12 -43.13
N ALA A 705 17.82 2.62 -41.94
CA ALA A 705 18.21 1.75 -40.84
C ALA A 705 17.03 0.84 -40.44
N ARG A 706 17.35 -0.43 -40.16
CA ARG A 706 16.34 -1.48 -39.95
C ARG A 706 15.57 -1.26 -38.66
N ILE A 707 14.29 -1.60 -38.70
CA ILE A 707 13.46 -1.66 -37.50
C ILE A 707 13.34 -3.11 -37.04
N LEU A 708 13.57 -3.32 -35.76
CA LEU A 708 13.64 -4.63 -35.10
C LEU A 708 12.75 -4.62 -33.84
N GLN A 709 12.61 -5.77 -33.21
CA GLN A 709 12.14 -5.86 -31.83
C GLN A 709 13.28 -6.20 -30.84
N TRP A 710 13.20 -5.67 -29.63
CA TRP A 710 14.16 -5.90 -28.55
C TRP A 710 13.50 -5.94 -27.17
N ALA A 711 14.12 -6.62 -26.22
CA ALA A 711 13.83 -6.46 -24.82
C ALA A 711 13.92 -4.97 -24.44
N ASP A 712 12.93 -4.49 -23.69
CA ASP A 712 12.87 -3.09 -23.31
C ASP A 712 13.93 -2.78 -22.26
N ASN A 713 14.92 -1.96 -22.64
CA ASN A 713 16.03 -1.49 -21.83
C ASN A 713 15.90 0.03 -21.53
N GLY A 714 14.78 0.66 -21.91
CA GLY A 714 14.52 2.08 -21.69
C GLY A 714 15.24 3.05 -22.62
N THR A 715 15.95 2.60 -23.66
CA THR A 715 16.70 3.51 -24.56
C THR A 715 15.78 4.29 -25.51
N ALA A 716 16.25 5.46 -25.95
CA ALA A 716 15.43 6.41 -26.72
C ALA A 716 15.05 5.93 -28.13
N ASP A 717 15.76 4.94 -28.68
CA ASP A 717 15.45 4.33 -29.97
C ASP A 717 14.22 3.40 -29.93
N HIS A 718 13.77 2.99 -28.72
CA HIS A 718 12.52 2.26 -28.52
C HIS A 718 11.30 3.17 -28.36
N LEU A 719 11.51 4.48 -28.24
CA LEU A 719 10.47 5.47 -27.98
C LEU A 719 10.01 6.16 -29.26
N TRP A 720 8.69 6.31 -29.40
CA TRP A 720 8.04 6.89 -30.56
C TRP A 720 7.03 7.96 -30.15
N THR A 721 7.09 9.12 -30.79
CA THR A 721 6.06 10.16 -30.68
C THR A 721 5.06 9.97 -31.83
N LEU A 722 3.78 9.83 -31.50
CA LEU A 722 2.70 9.74 -32.49
C LEU A 722 2.27 11.14 -32.90
N VAL A 723 2.35 11.44 -34.19
CA VAL A 723 1.88 12.69 -34.77
C VAL A 723 0.71 12.40 -35.69
N ASP A 724 -0.46 12.95 -35.36
CA ASP A 724 -1.68 12.82 -36.17
C ASP A 724 -1.54 13.57 -37.51
N ALA A 725 -1.77 12.87 -38.62
CA ALA A 725 -1.69 13.43 -39.98
C ALA A 725 -3.01 14.06 -40.45
N GLY A 726 -4.08 13.97 -39.65
CA GLY A 726 -5.38 14.60 -39.92
C GLY A 726 -6.34 13.77 -40.77
N ASP A 727 -5.86 12.74 -41.48
CA ASP A 727 -6.67 11.82 -42.28
C ASP A 727 -7.01 10.50 -41.56
N GLY A 728 -6.60 10.34 -40.30
CA GLY A 728 -6.70 9.10 -39.52
C GLY A 728 -5.44 8.23 -39.57
N SER A 729 -4.44 8.63 -40.37
CA SER A 729 -3.08 8.08 -40.29
C SER A 729 -2.20 8.91 -39.36
N HIS A 730 -1.08 8.31 -38.96
CA HIS A 730 -0.17 8.83 -37.96
C HIS A 730 1.27 8.64 -38.41
N LYS A 731 2.11 9.64 -38.15
CA LYS A 731 3.56 9.52 -38.27
C LYS A 731 4.11 9.04 -36.92
N LEU A 732 4.88 7.97 -36.92
CA LEU A 732 5.54 7.45 -35.72
C LEU A 732 6.98 7.94 -35.75
N ARG A 733 7.27 8.98 -34.97
CA ARG A 733 8.56 9.66 -34.96
C ARG A 733 9.45 9.10 -33.85
N ASN A 734 10.59 8.51 -34.19
CA ASN A 734 11.53 8.01 -33.22
C ASN A 734 12.07 9.16 -32.35
N VAL A 735 12.12 8.96 -31.02
CA VAL A 735 12.55 10.01 -30.08
C VAL A 735 14.06 10.25 -30.16
N HIS A 736 14.86 9.22 -30.46
CA HIS A 736 16.31 9.38 -30.59
C HIS A 736 16.71 10.16 -31.84
N THR A 737 16.14 9.82 -33.00
CA THR A 737 16.59 10.35 -34.29
C THR A 737 15.69 11.44 -34.89
N GLY A 738 14.44 11.54 -34.44
CA GLY A 738 13.43 12.40 -35.06
C GLY A 738 12.90 11.92 -36.41
N LYS A 739 13.34 10.74 -36.89
CA LYS A 739 12.92 10.12 -38.16
C LYS A 739 11.66 9.29 -38.00
N LEU A 740 11.00 8.97 -39.10
CA LEU A 740 9.72 8.26 -39.11
C LEU A 740 9.90 6.76 -39.33
N LEU A 741 9.02 5.96 -38.71
CA LEU A 741 8.81 4.57 -39.11
C LEU A 741 8.24 4.53 -40.54
N ALA A 742 8.98 3.89 -41.44
CA ALA A 742 8.74 3.86 -42.88
C ALA A 742 8.86 2.42 -43.42
N ILE A 743 8.58 2.26 -44.72
CA ILE A 743 8.87 1.02 -45.44
C ILE A 743 9.97 1.28 -46.46
N LEU A 744 10.97 0.39 -46.52
CA LEU A 744 12.11 0.50 -47.42
C LEU A 744 11.65 0.72 -48.87
N ASP A 745 12.20 1.77 -49.50
CA ASP A 745 11.92 2.21 -50.87
C ASP A 745 10.42 2.48 -51.17
N GLY A 746 9.59 2.70 -50.14
CA GLY A 746 8.14 2.87 -50.30
C GLY A 746 7.42 1.65 -50.87
N SER A 747 8.02 0.46 -50.76
CA SER A 747 7.48 -0.76 -51.34
C SER A 747 6.10 -1.10 -50.79
N THR A 748 5.22 -1.63 -51.64
CA THR A 748 3.90 -2.17 -51.26
C THR A 748 3.85 -3.70 -51.26
N ALA A 749 5.00 -4.36 -51.44
CA ALA A 749 5.10 -5.80 -51.50
C ALA A 749 5.02 -6.45 -50.11
N GLN A 750 4.40 -7.63 -50.03
CA GLN A 750 4.56 -8.51 -48.89
C GLN A 750 6.02 -8.92 -48.78
N GLY A 751 6.60 -8.80 -47.60
CA GLY A 751 8.03 -9.04 -47.36
C GLY A 751 8.78 -7.76 -47.04
N ALA A 752 8.26 -6.59 -47.41
CA ALA A 752 9.03 -5.36 -47.38
C ALA A 752 9.39 -4.96 -45.94
N GLN A 753 10.63 -4.49 -45.81
CA GLN A 753 11.24 -4.22 -44.51
C GLN A 753 10.78 -2.88 -43.95
N ALA A 754 10.47 -2.85 -42.66
CA ALA A 754 10.30 -1.60 -41.94
C ALA A 754 11.67 -0.98 -41.63
N VAL A 755 11.77 0.32 -41.87
CA VAL A 755 12.99 1.12 -41.67
C VAL A 755 12.63 2.42 -40.95
N GLN A 756 13.64 3.17 -40.50
CA GLN A 756 13.46 4.60 -40.28
C GLN A 756 13.91 5.40 -41.50
N ASP A 757 13.21 6.48 -41.80
CA ASP A 757 13.57 7.41 -42.87
C ASP A 757 13.13 8.85 -42.56
N GLN A 758 13.65 9.83 -43.31
CA GLN A 758 13.24 11.22 -43.20
C GLN A 758 11.76 11.40 -43.53
N ASP A 759 11.11 12.37 -42.87
CA ASP A 759 9.74 12.76 -43.20
C ASP A 759 9.69 13.42 -44.58
N ASN A 760 9.46 12.59 -45.61
CA ASN A 760 9.40 12.99 -47.01
C ASN A 760 7.95 13.24 -47.49
N GLY A 761 6.97 13.16 -46.58
CA GLY A 761 5.55 13.33 -46.86
C GLY A 761 4.87 12.18 -47.59
N SER A 762 5.57 11.08 -47.88
CA SER A 762 5.00 9.91 -48.54
C SER A 762 4.00 9.17 -47.64
N ARG A 763 3.16 8.33 -48.25
CA ARG A 763 2.19 7.51 -47.51
C ARG A 763 2.82 6.30 -46.82
N ASP A 764 4.01 5.85 -47.24
CA ASP A 764 4.68 4.71 -46.59
C ASP A 764 5.25 5.06 -45.21
N ASN A 765 5.43 6.35 -44.93
CA ASN A 765 5.84 6.91 -43.63
C ASN A 765 4.65 7.10 -42.65
N GLN A 766 3.45 6.64 -43.02
CA GLN A 766 2.21 6.88 -42.27
C GLN A 766 1.51 5.57 -41.93
N TRP A 767 0.94 5.50 -40.72
CA TRP A 767 0.36 4.27 -40.17
C TRP A 767 -1.02 4.51 -39.56
N ARG A 768 -1.92 3.55 -39.72
CA ARG A 768 -3.26 3.54 -39.13
C ARG A 768 -3.32 2.53 -38.01
N PHE A 769 -3.87 2.94 -36.88
CA PHE A 769 -4.14 2.07 -35.74
C PHE A 769 -5.51 1.44 -35.92
N ILE A 770 -5.55 0.11 -36.02
CA ILE A 770 -6.80 -0.66 -36.12
C ILE A 770 -6.93 -1.47 -34.83
N PRO A 771 -7.87 -1.16 -33.92
CA PRO A 771 -8.07 -1.92 -32.71
C PRO A 771 -8.38 -3.39 -33.04
N ASN A 772 -7.64 -4.32 -32.44
CA ASN A 772 -7.88 -5.75 -32.64
C ASN A 772 -9.01 -6.23 -31.72
N GLY A 773 -9.86 -7.13 -32.22
CA GLY A 773 -10.90 -7.80 -31.46
C GLY A 773 -12.04 -6.91 -30.98
N ALA A 774 -12.92 -7.48 -30.16
CA ALA A 774 -13.94 -6.73 -29.44
C ALA A 774 -13.29 -6.03 -28.23
N ARG A 775 -13.52 -4.73 -28.11
CA ARG A 775 -12.90 -3.85 -27.11
C ARG A 775 -13.94 -2.92 -26.49
N ARG A 776 -13.67 -2.47 -25.27
CA ARG A 776 -14.45 -1.38 -24.67
C ARG A 776 -13.80 -0.06 -25.05
N LEU A 777 -14.61 0.99 -25.17
CA LEU A 777 -14.11 2.34 -25.38
C LEU A 777 -14.33 3.15 -24.12
N GLN A 778 -13.25 3.47 -23.42
CA GLN A 778 -13.29 4.22 -22.17
C GLN A 778 -13.02 5.70 -22.43
N ASN A 779 -13.89 6.56 -21.90
CA ASN A 779 -13.75 8.00 -21.97
C ASN A 779 -12.68 8.51 -20.98
N LEU A 780 -11.83 9.44 -21.39
CA LEU A 780 -10.77 9.99 -20.54
C LEU A 780 -11.34 10.80 -19.37
N ASN A 781 -12.35 11.64 -19.62
CA ASN A 781 -12.91 12.54 -18.63
C ASN A 781 -13.68 11.81 -17.51
N SER A 782 -14.44 10.76 -17.86
CA SER A 782 -15.29 10.06 -16.88
C SER A 782 -14.73 8.72 -16.38
N GLY A 783 -13.86 8.08 -17.14
CA GLY A 783 -13.45 6.68 -16.89
C GLY A 783 -14.56 5.65 -17.17
N LEU A 784 -15.73 6.07 -17.67
CA LEU A 784 -16.84 5.20 -18.05
C LEU A 784 -16.67 4.66 -19.48
N VAL A 785 -17.43 3.62 -19.83
CA VAL A 785 -17.32 2.94 -21.14
C VAL A 785 -18.52 3.21 -22.03
N LEU A 786 -18.29 3.22 -23.34
CA LEU A 786 -19.30 3.34 -24.39
C LEU A 786 -20.22 2.11 -24.41
N GLY A 787 -21.52 2.30 -24.18
CA GLY A 787 -22.51 1.24 -24.12
C GLY A 787 -23.82 1.58 -24.80
N VAL A 788 -24.65 0.56 -25.07
CA VAL A 788 -26.00 0.75 -25.63
C VAL A 788 -27.01 0.72 -24.50
N GLN A 789 -27.80 1.79 -24.38
CA GLN A 789 -28.77 1.93 -23.30
C GLN A 789 -29.72 0.72 -23.24
N ASN A 790 -29.89 0.17 -22.04
CA ASN A 790 -30.71 -1.00 -21.75
C ASN A 790 -30.36 -2.24 -22.58
N MET A 791 -29.12 -2.35 -23.11
CA MET A 791 -28.70 -3.42 -24.00
C MET A 791 -29.64 -3.59 -25.20
N SER A 792 -30.22 -2.49 -25.69
CA SER A 792 -31.16 -2.55 -26.81
C SER A 792 -30.53 -3.27 -28.01
N THR A 793 -31.34 -4.04 -28.74
CA THR A 793 -30.97 -4.61 -30.04
C THR A 793 -31.72 -3.95 -31.19
N ALA A 794 -32.56 -2.95 -30.93
CA ALA A 794 -33.31 -2.22 -31.94
C ALA A 794 -32.47 -1.15 -32.65
N ASP A 795 -32.85 -0.81 -33.88
CA ASP A 795 -32.38 0.42 -34.54
C ASP A 795 -32.79 1.64 -33.71
N GLY A 796 -31.88 2.60 -33.59
CA GLY A 796 -32.09 3.80 -32.79
C GLY A 796 -31.84 3.63 -31.30
N GLY A 797 -31.33 2.47 -30.86
CA GLY A 797 -30.86 2.28 -29.48
C GLY A 797 -29.81 3.32 -29.12
N LEU A 798 -30.07 4.13 -28.10
CA LEU A 798 -29.18 5.22 -27.70
C LEU A 798 -27.84 4.69 -27.19
N VAL A 799 -26.77 5.35 -27.60
CA VAL A 799 -25.43 5.07 -27.10
C VAL A 799 -25.09 6.09 -26.01
N ILE A 800 -24.67 5.57 -24.87
CA ILE A 800 -24.42 6.31 -23.63
C ILE A 800 -23.05 5.92 -23.08
N GLN A 801 -22.55 6.68 -22.10
CA GLN A 801 -21.49 6.16 -21.23
C GLN A 801 -22.09 5.48 -20.00
N TRP A 802 -21.49 4.38 -19.56
CA TRP A 802 -21.96 3.62 -18.40
C TRP A 802 -20.80 2.99 -17.61
N ASN A 803 -21.09 2.55 -16.39
CA ASN A 803 -20.14 1.75 -15.61
C ASN A 803 -19.86 0.44 -16.34
N ASP A 804 -18.60 0.05 -16.46
CA ASP A 804 -18.29 -1.26 -17.03
C ASP A 804 -18.81 -2.37 -16.11
N ASN A 805 -19.84 -3.07 -16.58
CA ASN A 805 -20.55 -4.15 -15.90
C ASN A 805 -20.27 -5.51 -16.57
N GLY A 806 -19.33 -5.56 -17.52
CA GLY A 806 -18.94 -6.80 -18.20
C GLY A 806 -19.83 -7.23 -19.37
N THR A 807 -20.93 -6.53 -19.68
CA THR A 807 -21.91 -6.98 -20.69
C THR A 807 -21.48 -6.70 -22.14
N ALA A 808 -22.02 -7.48 -23.07
CA ALA A 808 -21.61 -7.47 -24.48
C ALA A 808 -21.98 -6.18 -25.24
N ASP A 809 -22.90 -5.38 -24.72
CA ASP A 809 -23.29 -4.09 -25.31
C ASP A 809 -22.22 -3.00 -25.11
N HIS A 810 -21.21 -3.24 -24.26
CA HIS A 810 -20.02 -2.39 -24.12
C HIS A 810 -18.88 -2.79 -25.07
N LEU A 811 -19.02 -3.92 -25.79
CA LEU A 811 -17.97 -4.47 -26.62
C LEU A 811 -18.17 -4.08 -28.08
N TRP A 812 -17.19 -3.38 -28.65
CA TRP A 812 -17.20 -2.88 -30.02
C TRP A 812 -16.03 -3.48 -30.81
N THR A 813 -16.31 -3.97 -32.01
CA THR A 813 -15.31 -4.46 -32.96
C THR A 813 -15.14 -3.44 -34.08
N ALA A 814 -13.90 -3.04 -34.34
CA ALA A 814 -13.57 -2.21 -35.49
C ALA A 814 -13.57 -3.06 -36.77
N ILE A 815 -14.40 -2.69 -37.74
CA ILE A 815 -14.44 -3.28 -39.08
C ILE A 815 -13.78 -2.28 -40.02
N VAL A 816 -12.64 -2.63 -40.60
CA VAL A 816 -11.90 -1.77 -41.55
C VAL A 816 -12.77 -1.45 -42.76
N ASP A 817 -12.71 -0.20 -43.21
CA ASP A 817 -13.41 0.33 -44.37
C ASP A 817 -12.43 1.09 -45.29
N THR A 818 -12.90 1.58 -46.43
CA THR A 818 -12.07 2.34 -47.38
C THR A 818 -11.63 3.70 -46.81
N ASP A 819 -10.54 4.24 -47.38
CA ASP A 819 -10.00 5.57 -47.06
C ASP A 819 -9.60 5.78 -45.58
N GLY A 820 -9.30 4.69 -44.86
CA GLY A 820 -8.86 4.76 -43.46
C GLY A 820 -9.99 4.90 -42.45
N TYR A 821 -11.24 4.73 -42.88
CA TYR A 821 -12.39 4.66 -41.98
C TYR A 821 -12.58 3.24 -41.43
N LEU A 822 -13.37 3.15 -40.38
CA LEU A 822 -13.81 1.95 -39.70
C LEU A 822 -15.32 2.07 -39.44
N ARG A 823 -15.98 0.93 -39.27
CA ARG A 823 -17.27 0.84 -38.60
C ARG A 823 -17.08 0.19 -37.23
N LEU A 824 -17.72 0.74 -36.19
CA LEU A 824 -17.67 0.17 -34.85
C LEU A 824 -18.93 -0.68 -34.63
N ARG A 825 -18.79 -2.01 -34.70
CA ARG A 825 -19.89 -2.95 -34.54
C ARG A 825 -20.05 -3.40 -33.09
N ASN A 826 -21.23 -3.25 -32.54
CA ASN A 826 -21.58 -3.71 -31.20
C ASN A 826 -21.69 -5.24 -31.15
N SER A 827 -21.12 -5.86 -30.12
CA SER A 827 -21.07 -7.32 -29.99
C SER A 827 -22.38 -7.94 -29.50
N HIS A 828 -23.25 -7.15 -28.85
CA HIS A 828 -24.56 -7.63 -28.42
C HIS A 828 -25.59 -7.61 -29.54
N SER A 829 -25.71 -6.49 -30.26
CA SER A 829 -26.75 -6.29 -31.27
C SER A 829 -26.31 -6.63 -32.70
N GLY A 830 -25.01 -6.69 -32.98
CA GLY A 830 -24.45 -6.79 -34.32
C GLY A 830 -24.58 -5.52 -35.18
N LYS A 831 -25.15 -4.43 -34.64
CA LYS A 831 -25.35 -3.14 -35.29
C LYS A 831 -24.11 -2.24 -35.17
N VAL A 832 -24.04 -1.17 -35.96
CA VAL A 832 -22.91 -0.24 -35.97
C VAL A 832 -23.24 1.08 -35.29
N LEU A 833 -22.20 1.74 -34.76
CA LEU A 833 -22.27 3.09 -34.21
C LEU A 833 -22.61 4.10 -35.31
N GLY A 834 -23.67 4.89 -35.13
CA GLY A 834 -24.16 5.87 -36.09
C GLY A 834 -24.61 7.18 -35.44
N VAL A 835 -24.77 8.23 -36.25
CA VAL A 835 -25.26 9.53 -35.80
C VAL A 835 -26.72 9.69 -36.19
N GLU A 836 -27.55 10.09 -35.22
CA GLU A 836 -28.98 10.21 -35.43
C GLU A 836 -29.32 11.10 -36.64
N ASN A 837 -30.17 10.57 -37.53
CA ASN A 837 -30.64 11.24 -38.75
C ASN A 837 -29.51 11.75 -39.67
N MET A 838 -28.32 11.14 -39.61
CA MET A 838 -27.13 11.60 -40.34
C MET A 838 -26.80 13.08 -40.05
N SER A 839 -27.12 13.55 -38.84
CA SER A 839 -27.00 14.95 -38.49
C SER A 839 -25.53 15.37 -38.40
N THR A 840 -25.24 16.57 -38.90
CA THR A 840 -23.92 17.19 -38.86
C THR A 840 -23.87 18.37 -37.89
N VAL A 841 -24.76 18.45 -36.91
CA VAL A 841 -24.76 19.54 -35.91
C VAL A 841 -24.14 19.09 -34.59
N ASN A 842 -23.55 20.04 -33.86
CA ASN A 842 -23.06 19.79 -32.51
C ASN A 842 -24.20 19.33 -31.59
N GLY A 843 -23.96 18.27 -30.82
CA GLY A 843 -24.92 17.70 -29.90
C GLY A 843 -25.86 16.67 -30.53
N ALA A 844 -25.70 16.36 -31.82
CA ALA A 844 -26.42 15.25 -32.44
C ALA A 844 -26.13 13.94 -31.69
N ARG A 845 -27.19 13.19 -31.38
CA ARG A 845 -27.10 11.97 -30.58
C ARG A 845 -26.43 10.85 -31.37
N VAL A 846 -25.65 10.06 -30.65
CA VAL A 846 -25.08 8.83 -31.16
C VAL A 846 -25.93 7.65 -30.73
N LEU A 847 -26.17 6.74 -31.66
CA LEU A 847 -27.04 5.58 -31.52
C LEU A 847 -26.42 4.37 -32.23
N GLN A 848 -27.06 3.21 -32.13
CA GLN A 848 -26.75 2.08 -32.98
C GLN A 848 -27.79 1.93 -34.10
N TRP A 849 -27.35 1.46 -35.26
CA TRP A 849 -28.23 1.21 -36.40
C TRP A 849 -27.73 0.03 -37.25
N ALA A 850 -28.63 -0.62 -37.98
CA ALA A 850 -28.28 -1.57 -39.02
C ALA A 850 -27.33 -0.94 -40.04
N ASP A 851 -26.22 -1.59 -40.34
CA ASP A 851 -25.24 -1.00 -41.25
C ASP A 851 -25.80 -0.88 -42.68
N ASN A 852 -25.93 0.37 -43.15
CA ASN A 852 -26.45 0.73 -44.47
C ASN A 852 -25.38 1.45 -45.33
N GLY A 853 -24.11 1.47 -44.89
CA GLY A 853 -22.99 2.04 -45.65
C GLY A 853 -22.94 3.57 -45.74
N THR A 854 -23.75 4.28 -44.96
CA THR A 854 -23.79 5.76 -44.94
C THR A 854 -22.61 6.36 -44.15
N ASN A 855 -22.28 7.63 -44.44
CA ASN A 855 -21.09 8.27 -43.88
C ASN A 855 -21.17 8.52 -42.36
N ASP A 856 -22.36 8.57 -41.77
CA ASP A 856 -22.55 8.72 -40.32
C ASP A 856 -22.21 7.45 -39.53
N HIS A 857 -22.07 6.30 -40.21
CA HIS A 857 -21.59 5.05 -39.61
C HIS A 857 -20.06 4.87 -39.70
N ARG A 858 -19.39 5.76 -40.44
CA ARG A 858 -17.95 5.66 -40.74
C ARG A 858 -17.16 6.54 -39.79
N TRP A 859 -16.17 5.95 -39.12
CA TRP A 859 -15.36 6.60 -38.09
C TRP A 859 -13.88 6.43 -38.37
N ARG A 860 -13.04 7.39 -37.98
CA ARG A 860 -11.58 7.25 -38.02
C ARG A 860 -10.97 7.64 -36.70
N LEU A 861 -9.85 7.00 -36.36
CA LEU A 861 -9.12 7.30 -35.13
C LEU A 861 -8.08 8.36 -35.40
N ARG A 862 -8.13 9.44 -34.63
CA ARG A 862 -7.12 10.50 -34.63
C ARG A 862 -6.46 10.54 -33.28
N TYR A 863 -5.15 10.28 -33.22
CA TYR A 863 -4.43 10.23 -31.96
C TYR A 863 -4.55 11.56 -31.21
N GLY A 864 -4.90 11.48 -29.94
CA GLY A 864 -4.87 12.60 -29.02
C GLY A 864 -3.59 12.60 -28.22
N ARG A 865 -3.62 11.91 -27.08
CA ARG A 865 -2.49 11.81 -26.16
C ARG A 865 -2.63 10.57 -25.30
N ASN A 866 -1.52 10.07 -24.74
CA ASN A 866 -1.50 9.01 -23.73
C ASN A 866 -2.32 7.76 -24.09
N GLY A 867 -2.34 7.37 -25.37
CA GLY A 867 -3.08 6.19 -25.85
C GLY A 867 -4.58 6.44 -26.11
N TYR A 868 -5.05 7.69 -25.96
CA TYR A 868 -6.42 8.08 -26.30
C TYR A 868 -6.51 8.64 -27.71
N PHE A 869 -7.63 8.36 -28.37
CA PHE A 869 -7.99 8.79 -29.70
C PHE A 869 -9.25 9.64 -29.66
N ARG A 870 -9.32 10.57 -30.59
CA ARG A 870 -10.59 11.15 -31.04
C ARG A 870 -11.18 10.21 -32.08
N ILE A 871 -12.48 9.93 -31.95
CA ILE A 871 -13.20 9.06 -32.87
C ILE A 871 -14.03 9.98 -33.77
N GLN A 872 -13.54 10.24 -34.97
CA GLN A 872 -14.09 11.26 -35.86
C GLN A 872 -15.04 10.63 -36.88
N CYS A 873 -16.27 11.15 -36.96
CA CYS A 873 -17.27 10.74 -37.93
C CYS A 873 -16.92 11.27 -39.33
N ALA A 874 -17.11 10.44 -40.36
CA ALA A 874 -16.92 10.86 -41.76
C ALA A 874 -17.96 11.90 -42.17
N ASN A 875 -19.18 11.81 -41.62
CA ASN A 875 -20.23 12.77 -41.88
C ASN A 875 -20.06 14.01 -40.98
N GLY A 876 -19.69 15.14 -41.59
CA GLY A 876 -19.53 16.42 -40.90
C GLY A 876 -18.24 16.58 -40.08
N GLY A 877 -17.37 15.56 -39.97
CA GLY A 877 -16.03 15.68 -39.40
C GLY A 877 -15.95 15.91 -37.89
N ARG A 878 -17.05 15.72 -37.16
CA ARG A 878 -17.11 15.88 -35.70
C ARG A 878 -16.60 14.65 -34.95
N VAL A 879 -16.25 14.82 -33.70
CA VAL A 879 -15.70 13.75 -32.85
C VAL A 879 -16.73 13.27 -31.82
N LEU A 880 -16.59 12.01 -31.42
CA LEU A 880 -17.37 11.40 -30.36
C LEU A 880 -17.08 12.09 -29.02
N GLY A 881 -18.10 12.63 -28.37
CA GLY A 881 -18.02 13.32 -27.08
C GLY A 881 -19.17 12.94 -26.16
N VAL A 882 -19.15 13.46 -24.94
CA VAL A 882 -20.23 13.23 -23.97
C VAL A 882 -20.97 14.54 -23.74
N THR A 883 -22.31 14.48 -23.75
CA THR A 883 -23.15 15.67 -23.56
C THR A 883 -22.71 16.47 -22.33
N ASN A 884 -22.39 17.76 -22.52
CA ASN A 884 -21.91 18.69 -21.50
C ASN A 884 -20.64 18.24 -20.74
N GLY A 885 -19.85 17.32 -21.29
CA GLY A 885 -18.69 16.74 -20.59
C GLY A 885 -19.08 16.01 -19.30
N SER A 886 -20.30 15.49 -19.22
CA SER A 886 -20.80 14.81 -18.02
C SER A 886 -19.92 13.62 -17.65
N THR A 887 -19.74 13.38 -16.35
CA THR A 887 -19.07 12.18 -15.81
C THR A 887 -20.06 11.15 -15.26
N SER A 888 -21.37 11.39 -15.40
CA SER A 888 -22.40 10.51 -14.87
C SER A 888 -22.66 9.31 -15.79
N ALA A 889 -22.88 8.13 -15.18
CA ALA A 889 -23.42 6.98 -15.88
C ALA A 889 -24.82 7.30 -16.42
N GLY A 890 -25.05 6.99 -17.69
CA GLY A 890 -26.28 7.30 -18.40
C GLY A 890 -26.21 8.55 -19.27
N ALA A 891 -25.12 9.30 -19.21
CA ALA A 891 -24.98 10.48 -20.06
C ALA A 891 -24.93 10.08 -21.54
N GLN A 892 -25.69 10.83 -22.35
CA GLN A 892 -25.80 10.62 -23.80
C GLN A 892 -24.47 10.95 -24.50
N VAL A 893 -24.06 10.04 -25.38
CA VAL A 893 -22.92 10.26 -26.27
C VAL A 893 -23.40 11.01 -27.51
N THR A 894 -22.63 12.00 -27.92
CA THR A 894 -22.96 12.94 -29.00
C THR A 894 -21.78 13.11 -29.95
N VAL A 895 -22.01 13.72 -31.11
CA VAL A 895 -20.93 14.28 -31.93
C VAL A 895 -20.78 15.78 -31.67
N TRP A 896 -19.54 16.26 -31.61
CA TRP A 896 -19.22 17.66 -31.37
C TRP A 896 -17.94 18.09 -32.11
N ASP A 897 -17.79 19.37 -32.38
CA ASP A 897 -16.55 19.93 -32.93
C ASP A 897 -15.40 19.74 -31.92
N ASP A 898 -14.26 19.23 -32.36
CA ASP A 898 -13.15 18.98 -31.45
C ASP A 898 -12.61 20.28 -30.84
N ASN A 899 -12.80 20.45 -29.53
CA ASN A 899 -12.33 21.59 -28.75
C ASN A 899 -11.17 21.21 -27.81
N GLY A 900 -10.63 19.99 -27.93
CA GLY A 900 -9.53 19.49 -27.10
C GLY A 900 -9.91 19.07 -25.69
N SER A 901 -11.19 19.06 -25.33
CA SER A 901 -11.68 18.56 -24.05
C SER A 901 -11.46 17.06 -23.86
N ASP A 902 -11.39 16.63 -22.61
CA ASP A 902 -11.11 15.24 -22.26
C ASP A 902 -12.30 14.31 -22.53
N ASP A 903 -13.52 14.84 -22.61
CA ASP A 903 -14.69 14.03 -22.94
C ASP A 903 -14.74 13.63 -24.42
N HIS A 904 -13.91 14.26 -25.27
CA HIS A 904 -13.73 13.86 -26.68
C HIS A 904 -12.67 12.77 -26.88
N LEU A 905 -12.00 12.34 -25.80
CA LEU A 905 -10.88 11.40 -25.86
C LEU A 905 -11.29 10.03 -25.34
N TRP A 906 -11.08 9.02 -26.17
CA TRP A 906 -11.48 7.63 -25.92
C TRP A 906 -10.29 6.69 -26.10
N ARG A 907 -10.13 5.72 -25.21
CA ARG A 907 -9.15 4.64 -25.37
C ARG A 907 -9.85 3.30 -25.49
N PHE A 908 -9.24 2.40 -26.26
CA PHE A 908 -9.65 1.00 -26.32
C PHE A 908 -9.04 0.26 -25.12
N ILE A 909 -9.85 -0.54 -24.43
CA ILE A 909 -9.44 -1.41 -23.33
C ILE A 909 -9.96 -2.84 -23.48
#